data_AF-F7WCD2-F1
#
_entry.id   AF-F7WCD2-F1
#
_cell.length_a   1.000
_cell.length_b   1.000
_cell.length_c   1.000
_cell.angle_alpha   90.00
_cell.angle_beta   90.00
_cell.angle_gamma   90.00
#
_symmetry.space_group_name_H-M   'P 1'
#
loop_
_entity.id
_entity.type
_entity.pdbx_description
1 polymer ?
#
loop_
_entity_poly.entity_id
_entity_poly.type
_entity_poly.pdbx_seq_one_letter_code
_entity_poly.pdbx_strand_id
1 'polypeptide(L)'
;MSHPKPNVMAPAASNGQYQHFVPQFLLKNFAHRVPKVPKGPKGTPKPKYGKGMFPGDLVISNLDLTQDAAAFTEKPVSRILGQINMYDDFTKPNGEQRQVEKLLSKLEAQAAHIFTKITKAYEAKEGGVVLTRDERNLIRKFLFLMKYRGHRFHTRFFHERPEAYSENDRELLREYMEEHPQFKTPMQVWLHNIETLINLEMDPELNWIRELPKKMYYNDAMWFVTHVQSSYMALCVPSEAENEFILADNSYSVHEGPNKYARDIKSDKEEALGYVELHTFAPISPKIMVVLRSLILPNPLEDQSPEVKEERDFQRSLVMDPYGHVNGMLADLPVRKAENSYSEIVNGRLVFQEGYDGRRGKDDKFRFPFFPIESQHVNIINSIFLDNCLRCTSLVYNSKQAFARTLEWYLTAPPLEIGKIFTGEDKEDRLKRLKKLEAVSRSLGSEKAALWVMPTLPPTVQDHEKIRLRHLERHREYKKALVNDERKPDDEAFFKSIKELHALTRGLSEADASFLDDYELLGGSYDTIEKDIDQVVRMKILRIKIDSWSNGIDEGIRQRNRELLVSEYLRLPSHRLWLYIQSERDMVMNHEGIDLLSPQMDWPGMPERAIVHAKDLIKPDRLNPLMYTAFKIDTKFRQQAPLNGWTDFTPFTQSAGTIMNCGIQQIEDLAKSTDLLSMAIVADVTLRNADPTLNSQFKPPERLELIVRSTCREMFATIMEPERIKHNLSRQVIEDLEKVLFTLVYSTPP
;
A
#
# COMPACT_ATOMS: atom_id res chain seq x y z
N MET A 1 8.10 -20.77 -3.98
CA MET A 1 9.10 -21.66 -3.33
C MET A 1 8.39 -22.58 -2.35
N SER A 2 8.46 -23.91 -2.53
CA SER A 2 8.10 -24.84 -1.45
C SER A 2 9.10 -24.65 -0.33
N HIS A 3 8.69 -23.97 0.76
CA HIS A 3 9.53 -23.91 1.94
C HIS A 3 9.85 -25.35 2.34
N PRO A 4 11.14 -25.72 2.44
CA PRO A 4 11.49 -27.01 3.02
C PRO A 4 10.83 -27.05 4.38
N LYS A 5 10.07 -28.11 4.67
CA LYS A 5 9.63 -28.40 6.04
C LYS A 5 10.87 -28.23 6.91
N PRO A 6 10.88 -27.30 7.89
CA PRO A 6 12.01 -27.20 8.79
C PRO A 6 12.12 -28.56 9.48
N ASN A 7 13.15 -29.31 9.11
CA ASN A 7 13.43 -30.60 9.70
C ASN A 7 14.23 -30.33 10.97
N VAL A 8 13.55 -29.73 11.94
CA VAL A 8 14.09 -29.49 13.28
C VAL A 8 13.09 -30.10 14.24
N MET A 9 13.44 -31.29 14.74
CA MET A 9 12.79 -31.82 15.95
C MET A 9 12.96 -30.75 17.02
N ALA A 10 11.85 -30.15 17.47
CA ALA A 10 11.83 -29.49 18.75
C ALA A 10 12.46 -30.46 19.77
N PRO A 11 13.44 -30.04 20.58
CA PRO A 11 13.94 -30.90 21.63
C PRO A 11 12.74 -31.37 22.43
N ALA A 12 12.60 -32.69 22.57
CA ALA A 12 11.50 -33.32 23.28
C ALA A 12 11.62 -32.95 24.77
N ALA A 13 11.23 -31.73 25.12
CA ALA A 13 10.96 -31.36 26.49
C ALA A 13 9.79 -32.24 26.92
N SER A 14 10.03 -33.13 27.88
CA SER A 14 9.06 -34.09 28.41
C SER A 14 7.80 -33.45 29.02
N ASN A 15 7.71 -32.11 29.04
CA ASN A 15 6.62 -31.29 29.60
C ASN A 15 6.19 -30.12 28.67
N GLY A 16 6.11 -30.34 27.35
CA GLY A 16 5.65 -29.31 26.41
C GLY A 16 4.22 -28.81 26.72
N GLN A 17 4.03 -27.48 26.74
CA GLN A 17 2.73 -26.82 26.98
C GLN A 17 2.08 -26.50 25.64
N TYR A 18 0.80 -26.86 25.48
CA TYR A 18 0.02 -26.45 24.32
C TYR A 18 -0.46 -25.01 24.52
N GLN A 19 -0.04 -24.12 23.62
CA GLN A 19 -0.30 -22.69 23.67
C GLN A 19 -1.19 -22.30 22.49
N HIS A 20 -2.25 -21.56 22.78
CA HIS A 20 -3.29 -21.22 21.83
C HIS A 20 -2.93 -19.93 21.08
N PHE A 21 -2.95 -19.97 19.75
CA PHE A 21 -2.93 -18.75 18.95
C PHE A 21 -4.35 -18.20 18.74
N VAL A 22 -5.40 -19.05 18.87
CA VAL A 22 -6.78 -18.60 19.10
C VAL A 22 -7.21 -18.97 20.53
N PRO A 23 -7.45 -17.99 21.41
CA PRO A 23 -7.75 -18.22 22.83
C PRO A 23 -8.93 -19.12 23.09
N GLN A 24 -8.81 -19.92 24.15
CA GLN A 24 -9.88 -20.81 24.57
C GLN A 24 -11.19 -20.08 24.88
N PHE A 25 -11.14 -18.83 25.38
CA PHE A 25 -12.38 -18.11 25.70
C PHE A 25 -13.21 -17.79 24.44
N LEU A 26 -12.56 -17.55 23.29
CA LEU A 26 -13.24 -17.36 22.01
C LEU A 26 -13.73 -18.71 21.46
N LEU A 27 -12.88 -19.72 21.53
CA LEU A 27 -13.21 -21.09 21.12
C LEU A 27 -14.43 -21.65 21.86
N LYS A 28 -14.61 -21.32 23.14
CA LYS A 28 -15.79 -21.72 23.93
C LYS A 28 -17.11 -21.21 23.35
N ASN A 29 -17.10 -20.10 22.62
CA ASN A 29 -18.30 -19.57 21.96
C ASN A 29 -18.73 -20.40 20.73
N PHE A 30 -17.86 -21.28 20.23
CA PHE A 30 -18.12 -22.23 19.14
C PHE A 30 -18.30 -23.66 19.65
N ALA A 31 -18.20 -23.87 20.96
CA ALA A 31 -18.15 -25.21 21.55
C ALA A 31 -19.54 -25.69 21.99
N HIS A 32 -19.76 -26.99 21.85
CA HIS A 32 -20.86 -27.71 22.47
C HIS A 32 -20.32 -28.71 23.51
N ARG A 33 -21.23 -29.26 24.32
CA ARG A 33 -20.85 -30.27 25.32
C ARG A 33 -20.94 -31.67 24.74
N VAL A 34 -19.97 -32.50 25.05
CA VAL A 34 -20.06 -33.95 24.80
C VAL A 34 -21.30 -34.48 25.53
N PRO A 35 -22.25 -35.12 24.83
CA PRO A 35 -23.47 -35.63 25.43
C PRO A 35 -23.18 -36.58 26.59
N LYS A 36 -23.89 -36.39 27.71
CA LYS A 36 -23.88 -37.35 28.82
C LYS A 36 -24.83 -38.49 28.45
N VAL A 37 -24.29 -39.65 28.06
CA VAL A 37 -25.13 -40.83 27.83
C VAL A 37 -25.68 -41.32 29.18
N PRO A 38 -27.00 -41.55 29.32
CA PRO A 38 -27.56 -42.10 30.56
C PRO A 38 -26.92 -43.45 30.92
N LYS A 39 -26.77 -43.72 32.22
CA LYS A 39 -26.24 -45.00 32.70
C LYS A 39 -27.20 -46.12 32.25
N GLY A 40 -26.77 -46.93 31.30
CA GLY A 40 -27.48 -48.14 30.92
C GLY A 40 -27.56 -49.14 32.09
N PRO A 41 -28.48 -50.11 32.02
CA PRO A 41 -28.55 -51.20 32.99
C PRO A 41 -27.20 -51.93 33.13
N LYS A 42 -26.90 -52.43 34.34
CA LYS A 42 -25.65 -53.16 34.63
C LYS A 42 -25.40 -54.23 33.56
N GLY A 43 -24.30 -54.11 32.81
CA GLY A 43 -23.91 -55.06 31.76
C GLY A 43 -23.79 -54.48 30.34
N THR A 44 -24.31 -53.27 30.08
CA THR A 44 -24.11 -52.64 28.77
C THR A 44 -22.69 -52.10 28.60
N PRO A 45 -22.06 -52.24 27.41
CA PRO A 45 -20.76 -51.66 27.11
C PRO A 45 -20.75 -50.16 27.41
N LYS A 46 -19.69 -49.67 28.09
CA LYS A 46 -19.53 -48.23 28.29
C LYS A 46 -19.49 -47.53 26.91
N PRO A 47 -20.13 -46.36 26.76
CA PRO A 47 -20.03 -45.58 25.53
C PRO A 47 -18.56 -45.30 25.23
N LYS A 48 -18.13 -45.60 23.99
CA LYS A 48 -16.78 -45.26 23.53
C LYS A 48 -16.77 -43.78 23.12
N TYR A 49 -16.11 -42.95 23.92
CA TYR A 49 -15.85 -41.55 23.58
C TYR A 49 -14.56 -41.44 22.75
N GLY A 50 -14.43 -40.36 21.97
CA GLY A 50 -13.20 -40.04 21.25
C GLY A 50 -11.99 -39.95 22.19
N LYS A 51 -10.80 -40.27 21.68
CA LYS A 51 -9.56 -40.28 22.48
C LYS A 51 -9.35 -38.89 23.13
N GLY A 52 -9.31 -38.86 24.46
CA GLY A 52 -9.10 -37.62 25.23
C GLY A 52 -10.35 -36.76 25.45
N MET A 53 -11.55 -37.30 25.19
CA MET A 53 -12.83 -36.64 25.46
C MET A 53 -13.63 -37.37 26.53
N PHE A 54 -14.18 -36.63 27.48
CA PHE A 54 -15.04 -37.14 28.53
C PHE A 54 -16.43 -36.49 28.51
N PRO A 55 -17.46 -37.16 29.08
CA PRO A 55 -18.82 -36.61 29.15
C PRO A 55 -18.86 -35.24 29.82
N GLY A 56 -19.45 -34.25 29.14
CA GLY A 56 -19.57 -32.88 29.63
C GLY A 56 -18.40 -31.95 29.27
N ASP A 57 -17.32 -32.46 28.69
CA ASP A 57 -16.23 -31.64 28.15
C ASP A 57 -16.74 -30.74 27.02
N LEU A 58 -16.10 -29.57 26.87
CA LEU A 58 -16.36 -28.66 25.76
C LEU A 58 -15.54 -29.08 24.54
N VAL A 59 -16.23 -29.33 23.44
CA VAL A 59 -15.68 -29.76 22.17
C VAL A 59 -16.20 -28.88 21.05
N ILE A 60 -15.44 -28.79 19.97
CA ILE A 60 -15.76 -27.95 18.81
C ILE A 60 -15.90 -28.85 17.58
N SER A 61 -16.94 -28.59 16.79
CA SER A 61 -17.08 -29.20 15.47
C SER A 61 -16.05 -28.62 14.50
N ASN A 62 -15.28 -29.51 13.89
CA ASN A 62 -14.13 -29.17 13.07
C ASN A 62 -14.10 -30.01 11.78
N LEU A 63 -13.79 -29.37 10.66
CA LEU A 63 -13.34 -30.05 9.46
C LEU A 63 -11.81 -30.11 9.48
N ASP A 64 -11.26 -31.30 9.72
CA ASP A 64 -9.83 -31.53 9.74
C ASP A 64 -9.30 -31.55 8.30
N LEU A 65 -8.38 -30.64 8.01
CA LEU A 65 -7.78 -30.42 6.70
C LEU A 65 -6.37 -31.01 6.57
N THR A 66 -5.85 -31.69 7.61
CA THR A 66 -4.47 -32.22 7.65
C THR A 66 -4.27 -33.50 6.84
N GLN A 67 -5.30 -34.35 6.74
CA GLN A 67 -5.27 -35.60 5.97
C GLN A 67 -5.58 -35.33 4.50
N ASP A 68 -5.23 -36.22 3.57
CA ASP A 68 -5.54 -36.03 2.14
C ASP A 68 -7.04 -35.82 1.90
N ALA A 69 -7.88 -36.69 2.45
CA ALA A 69 -9.32 -36.49 2.54
C ALA A 69 -9.67 -35.66 3.79
N ALA A 70 -10.47 -34.61 3.63
CA ALA A 70 -10.93 -33.83 4.77
C ALA A 70 -11.94 -34.65 5.61
N ALA A 71 -11.89 -34.50 6.93
CA ALA A 71 -12.73 -35.30 7.83
C ALA A 71 -13.47 -34.42 8.83
N PHE A 72 -14.78 -34.68 8.99
CA PHE A 72 -15.55 -34.08 10.08
C PHE A 72 -15.17 -34.74 11.40
N THR A 73 -14.69 -33.95 12.34
CA THR A 73 -14.20 -34.38 13.65
C THR A 73 -14.72 -33.44 14.74
N GLU A 74 -14.68 -33.90 15.97
CA GLU A 74 -14.78 -33.02 17.14
C GLU A 74 -13.40 -32.95 17.79
N LYS A 75 -13.00 -31.75 18.25
CA LYS A 75 -11.73 -31.56 18.98
C LYS A 75 -11.99 -30.88 20.33
N PRO A 76 -11.27 -31.27 21.41
CA PRO A 76 -11.36 -30.54 22.67
C PRO A 76 -10.92 -29.08 22.50
N VAL A 77 -11.62 -28.14 23.14
CA VAL A 77 -11.24 -26.71 23.14
C VAL A 77 -9.77 -26.50 23.55
N SER A 78 -9.27 -27.32 24.48
CA SER A 78 -7.90 -27.26 25.00
C SER A 78 -6.82 -27.77 24.03
N ARG A 79 -7.20 -28.34 22.87
CA ARG A 79 -6.30 -29.05 21.94
C ARG A 79 -6.57 -28.72 20.46
N ILE A 80 -7.09 -27.52 20.18
CA ILE A 80 -7.30 -27.00 18.82
C ILE A 80 -6.82 -25.54 18.74
N LEU A 81 -6.43 -25.10 17.53
CA LEU A 81 -5.95 -23.74 17.23
C LEU A 81 -4.83 -23.26 18.16
N GLY A 82 -3.85 -24.14 18.36
CA GLY A 82 -2.64 -23.91 19.14
C GLY A 82 -1.50 -24.83 18.72
N GLN A 83 -0.33 -24.60 19.31
CA GLN A 83 0.90 -25.34 19.05
C GLN A 83 1.66 -25.56 20.36
N ILE A 84 2.44 -26.63 20.44
CA ILE A 84 3.27 -26.92 21.61
C ILE A 84 4.46 -25.94 21.63
N ASN A 85 4.66 -25.28 22.78
CA ASN A 85 5.79 -24.39 23.06
C ASN A 85 6.00 -23.30 21.99
N MET A 86 4.90 -22.75 21.48
CA MET A 86 4.90 -21.70 20.45
C MET A 86 5.55 -20.38 20.89
N TYR A 87 5.45 -20.05 22.17
CA TYR A 87 5.92 -18.79 22.76
C TYR A 87 7.08 -19.00 23.75
N ASP A 88 7.67 -20.20 23.77
CA ASP A 88 8.75 -20.52 24.69
C ASP A 88 10.08 -19.99 24.14
N ASP A 89 10.74 -19.10 24.89
CA ASP A 89 12.10 -18.65 24.59
C ASP A 89 13.12 -19.63 25.19
N PHE A 90 13.50 -20.66 24.45
CA PHE A 90 14.47 -21.67 24.91
C PHE A 90 15.88 -21.12 25.15
N THR A 91 16.15 -19.86 24.79
CA THR A 91 17.42 -19.20 25.12
C THR A 91 17.46 -18.68 26.56
N LYS A 92 16.30 -18.58 27.23
CA LYS A 92 16.15 -18.11 28.61
C LYS A 92 16.21 -19.27 29.62
N PRO A 93 16.54 -18.99 30.90
CA PRO A 93 16.41 -19.97 31.97
C PRO A 93 14.98 -20.48 32.11
N ASN A 94 14.78 -21.75 32.52
CA ASN A 94 13.47 -22.43 32.57
C ASN A 94 12.33 -21.62 33.22
N GLY A 95 12.60 -20.77 34.22
CA GLY A 95 11.58 -19.95 34.88
C GLY A 95 11.05 -18.77 34.03
N GLU A 96 11.84 -18.34 33.06
CA GLU A 96 11.62 -17.16 32.20
C GLU A 96 11.19 -17.52 30.77
N GLN A 97 11.42 -18.77 30.33
CA GLN A 97 11.06 -19.22 28.97
C GLN A 97 9.61 -18.91 28.58
N ARG A 98 8.69 -18.89 29.56
CA ARG A 98 7.24 -18.71 29.36
C ARG A 98 6.73 -17.32 29.70
N GLN A 99 7.58 -16.30 29.66
CA GLN A 99 7.18 -14.92 29.99
C GLN A 99 6.08 -14.40 29.06
N VAL A 100 6.23 -14.59 27.75
CA VAL A 100 5.25 -14.14 26.75
C VAL A 100 3.89 -14.83 26.95
N GLU A 101 3.85 -16.14 27.20
CA GLU A 101 2.61 -16.87 27.49
C GLU A 101 1.90 -16.33 28.75
N LYS A 102 2.65 -16.00 29.82
CA LYS A 102 2.06 -15.39 31.04
C LYS A 102 1.46 -14.02 30.75
N LEU A 103 2.12 -13.21 29.91
CA LEU A 103 1.63 -11.89 29.51
C LEU A 103 0.38 -12.00 28.64
N LEU A 104 0.38 -12.91 27.66
CA LEU A 104 -0.77 -13.19 26.80
C LEU A 104 -1.97 -13.66 27.63
N SER A 105 -1.77 -14.54 28.62
CA SER A 105 -2.85 -14.99 29.49
C SER A 105 -3.54 -13.84 30.24
N LYS A 106 -2.79 -12.84 30.71
CA LYS A 106 -3.36 -11.64 31.37
C LYS A 106 -4.14 -10.79 30.38
N LEU A 107 -3.58 -10.53 29.19
CA LEU A 107 -4.26 -9.77 28.14
C LEU A 107 -5.56 -10.48 27.71
N GLU A 108 -5.51 -11.80 27.52
CA GLU A 108 -6.66 -12.63 27.17
C GLU A 108 -7.75 -12.57 28.24
N ALA A 109 -7.38 -12.58 29.54
CA ALA A 109 -8.35 -12.45 30.61
C ALA A 109 -9.09 -11.10 30.59
N GLN A 110 -8.36 -10.01 30.29
CA GLN A 110 -8.96 -8.68 30.15
C GLN A 110 -9.85 -8.60 28.89
N ALA A 111 -9.37 -9.10 27.75
CA ALA A 111 -10.15 -9.15 26.52
C ALA A 111 -11.41 -10.01 26.68
N ALA A 112 -11.32 -11.16 27.37
CA ALA A 112 -12.45 -12.04 27.64
C ALA A 112 -13.57 -11.34 28.43
N HIS A 113 -13.22 -10.45 29.37
CA HIS A 113 -14.21 -9.66 30.09
C HIS A 113 -15.03 -8.77 29.14
N ILE A 114 -14.35 -8.07 28.22
CA ILE A 114 -15.00 -7.18 27.26
C ILE A 114 -15.80 -7.97 26.22
N PHE A 115 -15.27 -9.07 25.69
CA PHE A 115 -16.03 -9.93 24.77
C PHE A 115 -17.25 -10.57 25.44
N THR A 116 -17.17 -10.93 26.72
CA THR A 116 -18.33 -11.41 27.49
C THR A 116 -19.39 -10.31 27.63
N LYS A 117 -18.97 -9.06 27.83
CA LYS A 117 -19.89 -7.90 27.84
C LYS A 117 -20.59 -7.75 26.49
N ILE A 118 -19.86 -7.89 25.38
CA ILE A 118 -20.41 -7.86 24.02
C ILE A 118 -21.42 -8.99 23.80
N THR A 119 -21.06 -10.25 24.12
CA THR A 119 -21.96 -11.39 23.90
C THR A 119 -23.21 -11.32 24.76
N LYS A 120 -23.10 -10.90 26.03
CA LYS A 120 -24.25 -10.72 26.93
C LYS A 120 -25.20 -9.63 26.45
N ALA A 121 -24.69 -8.49 25.97
CA ALA A 121 -25.52 -7.43 25.42
C ALA A 121 -26.31 -7.93 24.20
N TYR A 122 -25.66 -8.72 23.33
CA TYR A 122 -26.33 -9.35 22.19
C TYR A 122 -27.39 -10.38 22.61
N GLU A 123 -27.08 -11.26 23.56
CA GLU A 123 -28.02 -12.25 24.11
C GLU A 123 -29.23 -11.59 24.79
N ALA A 124 -29.01 -10.45 25.46
CA ALA A 124 -30.05 -9.62 26.06
C ALA A 124 -30.86 -8.81 25.02
N LYS A 125 -30.54 -8.94 23.73
CA LYS A 125 -31.15 -8.20 22.61
C LYS A 125 -31.04 -6.69 22.76
N GLU A 126 -29.97 -6.22 23.38
CA GLU A 126 -29.63 -4.80 23.39
C GLU A 126 -29.25 -4.35 21.98
N GLY A 127 -29.57 -3.12 21.60
CA GLY A 127 -29.25 -2.58 20.26
C GLY A 127 -27.75 -2.31 20.04
N GLY A 128 -26.89 -2.55 21.03
CA GLY A 128 -25.46 -2.27 20.99
C GLY A 128 -24.83 -2.33 22.38
N VAL A 129 -23.52 -2.08 22.45
CA VAL A 129 -22.73 -2.11 23.69
C VAL A 129 -21.94 -0.80 23.84
N VAL A 130 -21.84 -0.30 25.06
CA VAL A 130 -21.01 0.87 25.38
C VAL A 130 -19.66 0.43 25.92
N LEU A 131 -18.58 0.87 25.28
CA LEU A 131 -17.21 0.62 25.68
C LEU A 131 -16.48 1.92 26.03
N THR A 132 -15.60 1.90 27.01
CA THR A 132 -14.67 3.00 27.27
C THR A 132 -13.58 3.07 26.19
N ARG A 133 -12.83 4.18 26.15
CA ARG A 133 -11.64 4.32 25.30
C ARG A 133 -10.63 3.20 25.56
N ASP A 134 -10.38 2.88 26.82
CA ASP A 134 -9.45 1.83 27.22
C ASP A 134 -9.93 0.44 26.79
N GLU A 135 -11.21 0.12 26.99
CA GLU A 135 -11.78 -1.14 26.51
C GLU A 135 -11.67 -1.29 24.99
N ARG A 136 -11.99 -0.22 24.24
CA ARG A 136 -11.87 -0.20 22.77
C ARG A 136 -10.42 -0.34 22.31
N ASN A 137 -9.50 0.39 22.93
CA ASN A 137 -8.08 0.33 22.60
C ASN A 137 -7.51 -1.06 22.92
N LEU A 138 -7.94 -1.68 24.03
CA LEU A 138 -7.57 -3.04 24.39
C LEU A 138 -8.04 -4.06 23.35
N ILE A 139 -9.28 -3.96 22.86
CA ILE A 139 -9.75 -4.83 21.77
C ILE A 139 -8.86 -4.65 20.54
N ARG A 140 -8.60 -3.41 20.09
CA ARG A 140 -7.77 -3.17 18.90
C ARG A 140 -6.36 -3.75 19.05
N LYS A 141 -5.73 -3.54 20.21
CA LYS A 141 -4.43 -4.15 20.52
C LYS A 141 -4.51 -5.68 20.48
N PHE A 142 -5.52 -6.25 21.12
CA PHE A 142 -5.74 -7.69 21.16
C PHE A 142 -5.92 -8.27 19.75
N LEU A 143 -6.70 -7.62 18.88
CA LEU A 143 -6.92 -8.06 17.51
C LEU A 143 -5.64 -8.04 16.67
N PHE A 144 -4.80 -7.01 16.81
CA PHE A 144 -3.48 -7.03 16.17
C PHE A 144 -2.62 -8.17 16.69
N LEU A 145 -2.58 -8.39 18.00
CA LEU A 145 -1.78 -9.47 18.58
C LEU A 145 -2.27 -10.83 18.11
N MET A 146 -3.57 -11.05 17.95
CA MET A 146 -4.14 -12.26 17.35
C MET A 146 -3.65 -12.49 15.91
N LYS A 147 -3.52 -11.41 15.13
CA LYS A 147 -2.93 -11.43 13.78
C LYS A 147 -1.43 -11.77 13.83
N TYR A 148 -0.69 -11.07 14.67
CA TYR A 148 0.78 -11.10 14.75
C TYR A 148 1.33 -12.36 15.43
N ARG A 149 0.58 -12.97 16.35
CA ARG A 149 0.98 -14.20 17.06
C ARG A 149 0.50 -15.49 16.40
N GLY A 150 -0.12 -15.39 15.23
CA GLY A 150 -0.65 -16.54 14.50
C GLY A 150 0.45 -17.51 14.03
N HIS A 151 0.06 -18.74 13.70
CA HIS A 151 1.00 -19.81 13.30
C HIS A 151 1.94 -19.38 12.15
N ARG A 152 1.45 -18.61 11.17
CA ARG A 152 2.28 -18.13 10.06
C ARG A 152 3.44 -17.24 10.51
N PHE A 153 3.22 -16.37 11.49
CA PHE A 153 4.26 -15.49 12.02
C PHE A 153 5.26 -16.25 12.89
N HIS A 154 4.79 -17.24 13.65
CA HIS A 154 5.71 -18.17 14.30
C HIS A 154 6.63 -18.82 13.25
N THR A 155 6.09 -19.39 12.17
CA THR A 155 6.91 -19.99 11.09
C THR A 155 7.87 -18.98 10.46
N ARG A 156 7.42 -17.73 10.24
CA ARG A 156 8.22 -16.63 9.70
C ARG A 156 9.47 -16.33 10.52
N PHE A 157 9.37 -16.36 11.86
CA PHE A 157 10.47 -16.00 12.76
C PHE A 157 11.21 -17.21 13.36
N PHE A 158 10.72 -18.43 13.16
CA PHE A 158 11.30 -19.66 13.72
C PHE A 158 12.57 -20.10 12.96
N HIS A 159 13.65 -19.34 13.15
CA HIS A 159 14.96 -19.58 12.56
C HIS A 159 16.06 -19.59 13.63
N GLU A 160 17.00 -20.52 13.51
CA GLU A 160 18.11 -20.68 14.47
C GLU A 160 19.15 -19.55 14.41
N ARG A 161 19.26 -18.88 13.26
CA ARG A 161 20.24 -17.81 13.01
C ARG A 161 19.65 -16.70 12.14
N PRO A 162 20.15 -15.45 12.23
CA PRO A 162 19.67 -14.33 11.42
C PRO A 162 19.76 -14.57 9.90
N GLU A 163 20.78 -15.30 9.44
CA GLU A 163 21.02 -15.55 8.02
C GLU A 163 19.99 -16.51 7.41
N ALA A 164 19.37 -17.35 8.24
CA ALA A 164 18.35 -18.31 7.79
C ALA A 164 16.97 -17.66 7.57
N TYR A 165 16.77 -16.43 8.05
CA TYR A 165 15.57 -15.65 7.79
C TYR A 165 15.55 -15.16 6.34
N SER A 166 14.54 -15.56 5.57
CA SER A 166 14.49 -15.38 4.11
C SER A 166 13.25 -14.62 3.61
N GLU A 167 12.59 -13.87 4.48
CA GLU A 167 11.40 -13.08 4.14
C GLU A 167 11.76 -11.76 3.43
N ASN A 168 10.73 -11.03 2.99
CA ASN A 168 10.87 -9.83 2.18
C ASN A 168 11.62 -8.67 2.88
N ASP A 169 11.65 -8.66 4.21
CA ASP A 169 12.30 -7.65 5.05
C ASP A 169 13.61 -8.12 5.71
N ARG A 170 14.22 -9.19 5.18
CA ARG A 170 15.42 -9.83 5.76
C ARG A 170 16.59 -8.88 6.03
N GLU A 171 16.86 -7.90 5.18
CA GLU A 171 17.95 -6.93 5.37
C GLU A 171 17.64 -6.02 6.55
N LEU A 172 16.42 -5.50 6.65
CA LEU A 172 16.00 -4.60 7.74
C LEU A 172 15.97 -5.32 9.10
N LEU A 173 15.53 -6.59 9.13
CA LEU A 173 15.57 -7.37 10.35
C LEU A 173 17.00 -7.64 10.80
N ARG A 174 17.92 -7.94 9.87
CA ARG A 174 19.34 -8.16 10.17
C ARG A 174 19.99 -6.88 10.69
N GLU A 175 19.77 -5.74 10.03
CA GLU A 175 20.22 -4.43 10.50
C GLU A 175 19.73 -4.15 11.92
N TYR A 176 18.44 -4.41 12.20
CA TYR A 176 17.90 -4.25 13.54
C TYR A 176 18.59 -5.17 14.57
N MET A 177 18.89 -6.42 14.21
CA MET A 177 19.61 -7.35 15.10
C MET A 177 21.09 -6.99 15.29
N GLU A 178 21.72 -6.37 14.30
CA GLU A 178 23.08 -5.81 14.41
C GLU A 178 23.12 -4.60 15.36
N GLU A 179 22.12 -3.71 15.27
CA GLU A 179 21.92 -2.58 16.20
C GLU A 179 21.57 -3.06 17.63
N HIS A 180 20.96 -4.24 17.77
CA HIS A 180 20.47 -4.80 19.03
C HIS A 180 21.10 -6.16 19.32
N PRO A 181 22.39 -6.21 19.72
CA PRO A 181 23.18 -7.43 19.83
C PRO A 181 22.66 -8.42 20.88
N GLN A 182 21.70 -8.04 21.72
CA GLN A 182 20.99 -8.95 22.63
C GLN A 182 20.13 -9.98 21.88
N PHE A 183 19.69 -9.68 20.65
CA PHE A 183 18.90 -10.61 19.84
C PHE A 183 19.83 -11.47 18.97
N LYS A 184 19.89 -12.75 19.28
CA LYS A 184 20.66 -13.77 18.56
C LYS A 184 19.84 -14.51 17.51
N THR A 185 18.52 -14.54 17.65
CA THR A 185 17.62 -15.20 16.69
C THR A 185 16.43 -14.30 16.32
N PRO A 186 15.88 -14.42 15.10
CA PRO A 186 14.64 -13.73 14.70
C PRO A 186 13.46 -14.00 15.65
N MET A 187 13.40 -15.20 16.22
CA MET A 187 12.40 -15.58 17.23
C MET A 187 12.44 -14.67 18.46
N GLN A 188 13.63 -14.30 18.95
CA GLN A 188 13.73 -13.39 20.10
C GLN A 188 13.22 -11.98 19.78
N VAL A 189 13.40 -11.50 18.54
CA VAL A 189 12.82 -10.23 18.09
C VAL A 189 11.30 -10.32 18.10
N TRP A 190 10.72 -11.39 17.56
CA TRP A 190 9.27 -11.59 17.55
C TRP A 190 8.67 -11.68 18.96
N LEU A 191 9.30 -12.42 19.88
CA LEU A 191 8.86 -12.51 21.28
C LEU A 191 8.96 -11.16 22.00
N HIS A 192 10.05 -10.42 21.80
CA HIS A 192 10.22 -9.06 22.32
C HIS A 192 9.15 -8.10 21.78
N ASN A 193 8.83 -8.19 20.50
CA ASN A 193 7.78 -7.39 19.87
C ASN A 193 6.40 -7.68 20.48
N ILE A 194 6.06 -8.96 20.70
CA ILE A 194 4.82 -9.35 21.39
C ILE A 194 4.78 -8.75 22.80
N GLU A 195 5.86 -8.93 23.58
CA GLU A 195 5.97 -8.38 24.93
C GLU A 195 5.81 -6.85 24.96
N THR A 196 6.47 -6.16 24.05
CA THR A 196 6.42 -4.69 23.92
C THR A 196 5.00 -4.22 23.64
N LEU A 197 4.30 -4.87 22.71
CA LEU A 197 2.93 -4.53 22.35
C LEU A 197 1.93 -4.79 23.48
N ILE A 198 2.09 -5.89 24.23
CA ILE A 198 1.23 -6.18 25.39
C ILE A 198 1.37 -5.07 26.42
N ASN A 199 2.61 -4.70 26.76
CA ASN A 199 2.93 -3.71 27.80
C ASN A 199 2.74 -2.24 27.36
N LEU A 200 2.46 -1.98 26.09
CA LEU A 200 2.25 -0.63 25.55
C LEU A 200 1.05 0.06 26.20
N GLU A 201 1.24 1.19 26.88
CA GLU A 201 0.12 2.06 27.24
C GLU A 201 -0.29 2.89 26.02
N MET A 202 -1.55 2.79 25.60
CA MET A 202 -2.09 3.57 24.48
C MET A 202 -2.76 4.84 25.00
N ASP A 203 -1.94 5.83 25.34
CA ASP A 203 -2.39 7.11 25.91
C ASP A 203 -3.32 7.90 24.97
N PRO A 204 -4.29 8.66 25.51
CA PRO A 204 -5.20 9.48 24.69
C PRO A 204 -4.50 10.53 23.81
N GLU A 205 -3.35 11.03 24.26
CA GLU A 205 -2.51 12.00 23.57
C GLU A 205 -1.72 11.38 22.39
N LEU A 206 -1.80 10.05 22.22
CA LEU A 206 -1.15 9.28 21.15
C LEU A 206 0.39 9.32 21.16
N ASN A 207 1.02 9.62 22.30
CA ASN A 207 2.49 9.61 22.41
C ASN A 207 3.07 8.22 22.09
N TRP A 208 2.33 7.16 22.42
CA TRP A 208 2.70 5.79 22.10
C TRP A 208 3.04 5.54 20.62
N ILE A 209 2.50 6.33 19.68
CA ILE A 209 2.76 6.17 18.25
C ILE A 209 4.19 6.53 17.87
N ARG A 210 4.77 7.55 18.52
CA ARG A 210 6.17 7.95 18.33
C ARG A 210 7.14 7.09 19.12
N GLU A 211 6.71 6.63 20.29
CA GLU A 211 7.56 5.87 21.20
C GLU A 211 7.66 4.38 20.83
N LEU A 212 6.62 3.81 20.22
CA LEU A 212 6.62 2.38 19.87
C LEU A 212 7.72 2.01 18.87
N PRO A 213 7.95 2.73 17.75
CA PRO A 213 9.01 2.40 16.80
C PRO A 213 10.44 2.49 17.36
N LYS A 214 10.62 3.15 18.52
CA LYS A 214 11.90 3.22 19.24
C LYS A 214 12.13 2.02 20.16
N LYS A 215 11.09 1.25 20.49
CA LYS A 215 11.11 0.19 21.52
C LYS A 215 11.08 -1.23 20.95
N MET A 216 10.74 -1.37 19.68
CA MET A 216 10.63 -2.66 19.00
C MET A 216 11.01 -2.52 17.52
N TYR A 217 11.04 -3.63 16.79
CA TYR A 217 11.36 -3.61 15.35
C TYR A 217 10.42 -2.67 14.58
N TYR A 218 11.02 -1.68 13.89
CA TYR A 218 10.32 -0.53 13.29
C TYR A 218 9.15 -0.91 12.38
N ASN A 219 9.34 -1.87 11.47
CA ASN A 219 8.31 -2.26 10.51
C ASN A 219 7.09 -2.87 11.20
N ASP A 220 7.30 -3.68 12.24
CA ASP A 220 6.22 -4.27 13.02
C ASP A 220 5.51 -3.22 13.88
N ALA A 221 6.24 -2.23 14.41
CA ALA A 221 5.65 -1.09 15.12
C ALA A 221 4.73 -0.27 14.20
N MET A 222 5.19 0.08 13.01
CA MET A 222 4.41 0.86 12.04
C MET A 222 3.19 0.07 11.54
N TRP A 223 3.32 -1.25 11.43
CA TRP A 223 2.18 -2.09 11.11
C TRP A 223 1.12 -2.09 12.22
N PHE A 224 1.52 -2.14 13.49
CA PHE A 224 0.61 -1.99 14.63
C PHE A 224 -0.09 -0.64 14.62
N VAL A 225 0.66 0.46 14.44
CA VAL A 225 0.11 1.82 14.36
C VAL A 225 -0.93 1.90 13.25
N THR A 226 -0.60 1.42 12.06
CA THR A 226 -1.50 1.41 10.90
C THR A 226 -2.77 0.60 11.17
N HIS A 227 -2.64 -0.60 11.76
CA HIS A 227 -3.79 -1.44 12.10
C HIS A 227 -4.77 -0.73 13.04
N VAL A 228 -4.25 -0.07 14.07
CA VAL A 228 -5.05 0.61 15.09
C VAL A 228 -5.68 1.90 14.58
N GLN A 229 -4.94 2.68 13.78
CA GLN A 229 -5.33 4.05 13.39
C GLN A 229 -6.04 4.14 12.04
N SER A 230 -5.81 3.20 11.13
CA SER A 230 -6.36 3.27 9.76
C SER A 230 -7.71 2.56 9.62
N SER A 231 -8.29 2.06 10.71
CA SER A 231 -9.56 1.34 10.70
C SER A 231 -10.48 1.67 11.89
N TYR A 232 -11.78 1.51 11.68
CA TYR A 232 -12.78 1.56 12.76
C TYR A 232 -13.44 0.20 12.98
N MET A 233 -13.80 -0.06 14.24
CA MET A 233 -14.44 -1.30 14.66
C MET A 233 -15.96 -1.25 14.47
N ALA A 234 -16.53 -2.30 13.90
CA ALA A 234 -17.97 -2.53 13.79
C ALA A 234 -18.32 -3.95 14.27
N LEU A 235 -19.51 -4.11 14.87
CA LEU A 235 -20.03 -5.40 15.32
C LEU A 235 -21.09 -5.88 14.33
N CYS A 236 -20.78 -6.91 13.53
CA CYS A 236 -21.70 -7.48 12.56
C CYS A 236 -22.35 -8.74 13.12
N VAL A 237 -23.65 -8.88 12.92
CA VAL A 237 -24.45 -10.04 13.31
C VAL A 237 -25.28 -10.51 12.11
N PRO A 238 -25.48 -11.82 11.87
CA PRO A 238 -26.34 -12.26 10.77
C PRO A 238 -27.79 -11.83 10.99
N SER A 239 -28.45 -11.28 9.97
CA SER A 239 -29.89 -10.98 10.03
C SER A 239 -30.73 -12.24 10.17
N GLU A 240 -30.33 -13.31 9.46
CA GLU A 240 -31.01 -14.60 9.49
C GLU A 240 -30.42 -15.53 10.56
N ALA A 241 -31.30 -16.11 11.37
CA ALA A 241 -30.92 -16.99 12.47
C ALA A 241 -30.14 -18.25 12.02
N GLU A 242 -30.27 -18.65 10.75
CA GLU A 242 -29.64 -19.83 10.20
C GLU A 242 -28.21 -19.60 9.66
N ASN A 243 -27.80 -18.34 9.51
CA ASN A 243 -26.47 -17.97 9.04
C ASN A 243 -25.48 -17.94 10.19
N GLU A 244 -24.25 -18.40 9.94
CA GLU A 244 -23.21 -18.50 10.94
C GLU A 244 -21.85 -18.14 10.34
N PHE A 245 -21.02 -17.44 11.12
CA PHE A 245 -19.62 -17.24 10.77
C PHE A 245 -18.79 -18.48 11.08
N ILE A 246 -17.86 -18.81 10.19
CA ILE A 246 -16.86 -19.87 10.41
C ILE A 246 -15.58 -19.30 11.04
N LEU A 247 -14.76 -20.18 11.60
CA LEU A 247 -13.45 -19.86 12.16
C LEU A 247 -12.39 -20.79 11.54
N ALA A 248 -11.27 -20.22 11.11
CA ALA A 248 -10.12 -20.92 10.55
C ALA A 248 -8.85 -20.56 11.34
N ASP A 249 -7.79 -21.34 11.18
CA ASP A 249 -6.49 -21.12 11.83
C ASP A 249 -5.96 -19.69 11.64
N ASN A 250 -6.24 -19.10 10.47
CA ASN A 250 -5.76 -17.78 10.08
C ASN A 250 -6.86 -16.70 10.10
N SER A 251 -8.04 -16.94 10.68
CA SER A 251 -9.16 -15.97 10.61
C SER A 251 -8.80 -14.54 11.02
N TYR A 252 -7.87 -14.37 11.95
CA TYR A 252 -7.42 -13.05 12.43
C TYR A 252 -6.32 -12.40 11.58
N SER A 253 -5.78 -13.11 10.58
CA SER A 253 -4.80 -12.58 9.62
C SER A 253 -5.32 -12.50 8.19
N VAL A 254 -6.59 -12.84 7.98
CA VAL A 254 -7.27 -12.71 6.69
C VAL A 254 -7.88 -11.31 6.55
N HIS A 255 -7.77 -10.75 5.36
CA HIS A 255 -8.32 -9.46 4.99
C HIS A 255 -9.10 -9.54 3.68
N GLU A 256 -9.98 -8.57 3.48
CA GLU A 256 -10.59 -8.22 2.20
C GLU A 256 -9.90 -6.98 1.64
N GLY A 257 -9.66 -6.98 0.34
CA GLY A 257 -9.09 -5.86 -0.40
C GLY A 257 -8.20 -6.32 -1.57
N PRO A 258 -7.78 -5.38 -2.43
CA PRO A 258 -7.01 -5.72 -3.62
C PRO A 258 -5.59 -6.19 -3.26
N ASN A 259 -5.15 -7.22 -3.99
CA ASN A 259 -3.77 -7.72 -3.98
C ASN A 259 -3.21 -7.56 -5.40
N LYS A 260 -1.98 -7.04 -5.52
CA LYS A 260 -1.30 -6.89 -6.81
C LYS A 260 -0.19 -7.91 -6.91
N TYR A 261 -0.20 -8.70 -7.98
CA TYR A 261 0.82 -9.69 -8.30
C TYR A 261 1.46 -9.35 -9.63
N ALA A 262 2.74 -9.69 -9.80
CA ALA A 262 3.43 -9.57 -11.08
C ALA A 262 4.43 -10.72 -11.26
N ARG A 263 4.67 -11.11 -12.52
CA ARG A 263 5.70 -12.10 -12.87
C ARG A 263 7.03 -11.43 -13.11
N ASP A 264 8.03 -11.78 -12.31
CA ASP A 264 9.41 -11.37 -12.54
C ASP A 264 9.97 -12.08 -13.77
N ILE A 265 10.41 -11.31 -14.77
CA ILE A 265 10.97 -11.84 -16.02
C ILE A 265 12.27 -12.61 -15.74
N LYS A 266 13.05 -12.22 -14.74
CA LYS A 266 14.35 -12.85 -14.44
C LYS A 266 14.17 -14.21 -13.76
N SER A 267 13.34 -14.28 -12.73
CA SER A 267 13.13 -15.51 -11.96
C SER A 267 12.00 -16.39 -12.47
N ASP A 268 11.19 -15.87 -13.41
CA ASP A 268 9.96 -16.48 -13.92
C ASP A 268 8.86 -16.72 -12.86
N LYS A 269 8.98 -16.08 -11.69
CA LYS A 269 8.06 -16.26 -10.56
C LYS A 269 7.06 -15.13 -10.47
N GLU A 270 5.83 -15.47 -10.10
CA GLU A 270 4.80 -14.49 -9.77
C GLU A 270 4.88 -14.15 -8.27
N GLU A 271 5.15 -12.88 -7.96
CA GLU A 271 5.36 -12.37 -6.61
C GLU A 271 4.36 -11.24 -6.29
N ALA A 272 4.02 -11.10 -5.01
CA ALA A 272 3.09 -10.08 -4.54
C ALA A 272 3.81 -8.72 -4.46
N LEU A 273 3.33 -7.73 -5.22
CA LEU A 273 3.86 -6.37 -5.21
C LEU A 273 3.31 -5.52 -4.05
N GLY A 274 2.10 -5.84 -3.59
CA GLY A 274 1.48 -5.14 -2.47
C GLY A 274 0.01 -5.46 -2.31
N TYR A 275 -0.57 -5.00 -1.21
CA TYR A 275 -1.97 -5.21 -0.87
C TYR A 275 -2.56 -4.01 -0.12
N VAL A 276 -3.88 -3.95 -0.05
CA VAL A 276 -4.63 -3.00 0.78
C VAL A 276 -5.64 -3.78 1.62
N GLU A 277 -5.66 -3.52 2.92
CA GLU A 277 -6.65 -4.11 3.83
C GLU A 277 -7.85 -3.17 3.94
N LEU A 278 -8.90 -3.44 3.18
CA LEU A 278 -10.17 -2.71 3.26
C LEU A 278 -11.01 -3.16 4.45
N HIS A 279 -11.05 -4.47 4.69
CA HIS A 279 -11.68 -5.05 5.88
C HIS A 279 -10.80 -6.14 6.49
N THR A 280 -10.74 -6.22 7.82
CA THR A 280 -10.19 -7.39 8.53
C THR A 280 -11.23 -7.92 9.52
N PHE A 281 -11.10 -9.21 9.85
CA PHE A 281 -12.16 -9.97 10.50
C PHE A 281 -11.70 -10.59 11.81
N ALA A 282 -12.60 -10.63 12.79
CA ALA A 282 -12.38 -11.25 14.07
C ALA A 282 -13.68 -11.95 14.55
N PRO A 283 -13.85 -13.25 14.22
CA PRO A 283 -15.02 -14.01 14.64
C PRO A 283 -15.01 -14.23 16.15
N ILE A 284 -16.00 -13.69 16.85
CA ILE A 284 -16.11 -13.80 18.32
C ILE A 284 -16.99 -14.99 18.70
N SER A 285 -18.04 -15.23 17.93
CA SER A 285 -18.94 -16.38 18.03
C SER A 285 -19.50 -16.70 16.64
N PRO A 286 -20.26 -17.79 16.47
CA PRO A 286 -20.97 -18.06 15.22
C PRO A 286 -21.94 -16.94 14.81
N LYS A 287 -22.33 -16.04 15.73
CA LYS A 287 -23.33 -14.99 15.51
C LYS A 287 -22.78 -13.56 15.63
N ILE A 288 -21.52 -13.38 16.03
CA ILE A 288 -20.92 -12.06 16.22
C ILE A 288 -19.54 -12.04 15.56
N MET A 289 -19.36 -11.10 14.64
CA MET A 289 -18.10 -10.79 13.98
C MET A 289 -17.69 -9.36 14.33
N VAL A 290 -16.45 -9.17 14.75
CA VAL A 290 -15.84 -7.84 14.73
C VAL A 290 -15.24 -7.63 13.35
N VAL A 291 -15.62 -6.53 12.70
CA VAL A 291 -15.02 -6.09 11.44
C VAL A 291 -14.24 -4.81 11.71
N LEU A 292 -12.97 -4.78 11.33
CA LEU A 292 -12.22 -3.53 11.24
C LEU A 292 -12.29 -3.03 9.80
N ARG A 293 -13.01 -1.94 9.59
CA ARG A 293 -13.22 -1.33 8.27
C ARG A 293 -12.27 -0.16 8.08
N SER A 294 -11.61 -0.11 6.94
CA SER A 294 -10.65 0.94 6.60
C SER A 294 -11.31 2.31 6.56
N LEU A 295 -10.57 3.34 7.01
CA LEU A 295 -11.03 4.74 7.01
C LEU A 295 -11.07 5.37 5.61
N ILE A 296 -10.43 4.75 4.61
CA ILE A 296 -10.47 5.22 3.22
C ILE A 296 -11.78 4.85 2.51
N LEU A 297 -12.62 4.00 3.13
CA LEU A 297 -13.94 3.67 2.60
C LEU A 297 -14.99 4.71 3.05
N PRO A 298 -16.03 4.96 2.22
CA PRO A 298 -17.07 5.93 2.54
C PRO A 298 -17.70 5.72 3.92
N ASN A 299 -18.02 6.84 4.59
CA ASN A 299 -18.74 6.87 5.86
C ASN A 299 -19.93 7.83 5.77
N PRO A 300 -21.18 7.33 5.65
CA PRO A 300 -22.35 8.16 5.37
C PRO A 300 -22.60 9.34 6.34
N LEU A 301 -22.10 9.28 7.59
CA LEU A 301 -22.27 10.37 8.55
C LEU A 301 -21.18 11.46 8.39
N GLU A 302 -19.94 11.04 8.18
CA GLU A 302 -18.81 11.97 8.01
C GLU A 302 -18.81 12.59 6.62
N ASP A 303 -19.26 11.85 5.60
CA ASP A 303 -19.29 12.26 4.18
C ASP A 303 -20.35 13.32 3.89
N GLN A 304 -21.22 13.64 4.87
CA GLN A 304 -22.10 14.79 4.79
C GLN A 304 -21.35 16.11 4.87
N SER A 305 -20.12 16.11 5.42
CA SER A 305 -19.19 17.22 5.24
C SER A 305 -18.46 17.06 3.91
N PRO A 306 -18.62 17.99 2.94
CA PRO A 306 -17.94 17.92 1.66
C PRO A 306 -16.41 17.85 1.80
N GLU A 307 -15.84 18.62 2.74
CA GLU A 307 -14.40 18.67 3.01
C GLU A 307 -13.86 17.31 3.47
N VAL A 308 -14.55 16.66 4.40
CA VAL A 308 -14.16 15.33 4.91
C VAL A 308 -14.31 14.27 3.82
N LYS A 309 -15.36 14.39 2.99
CA LYS A 309 -15.57 13.49 1.85
C LYS A 309 -14.45 13.65 0.82
N GLU A 310 -14.12 14.87 0.43
CA GLU A 310 -13.08 15.19 -0.54
C GLU A 310 -11.71 14.70 -0.07
N GLU A 311 -11.34 14.97 1.18
CA GLU A 311 -10.09 14.45 1.78
C GLU A 311 -10.05 12.92 1.74
N ARG A 312 -11.13 12.24 2.11
CA ARG A 312 -11.16 10.78 2.05
C ARG A 312 -11.08 10.25 0.63
N ASP A 313 -11.78 10.87 -0.33
CA ASP A 313 -11.75 10.47 -1.73
C ASP A 313 -10.33 10.61 -2.29
N PHE A 314 -9.60 11.65 -1.88
CA PHE A 314 -8.19 11.84 -2.19
C PHE A 314 -7.31 10.75 -1.56
N GLN A 315 -7.40 10.52 -0.25
CA GLN A 315 -6.66 9.43 0.41
C GLN A 315 -6.95 8.06 -0.22
N ARG A 316 -8.21 7.85 -0.61
CA ARG A 316 -8.64 6.64 -1.31
C ARG A 316 -8.01 6.53 -2.69
N SER A 317 -7.95 7.60 -3.48
CA SER A 317 -7.30 7.56 -4.80
C SER A 317 -5.82 7.25 -4.66
N LEU A 318 -5.12 7.88 -3.69
CA LEU A 318 -3.70 7.59 -3.47
C LEU A 318 -3.43 6.10 -3.17
N VAL A 319 -4.29 5.47 -2.36
CA VAL A 319 -4.13 4.07 -1.94
C VAL A 319 -4.62 3.08 -2.99
N MET A 320 -5.72 3.38 -3.68
CA MET A 320 -6.45 2.42 -4.53
C MET A 320 -6.09 2.51 -6.01
N ASP A 321 -5.71 3.68 -6.52
CA ASP A 321 -5.39 3.87 -7.94
C ASP A 321 -4.32 2.90 -8.48
N PRO A 322 -3.26 2.53 -7.72
CA PRO A 322 -2.27 1.54 -8.17
C PRO A 322 -2.85 0.13 -8.42
N TYR A 323 -4.08 -0.14 -7.95
CA TYR A 323 -4.82 -1.39 -8.10
C TYR A 323 -5.97 -1.29 -9.12
N GLY A 324 -6.17 -0.13 -9.74
CA GLY A 324 -7.26 0.13 -10.68
C GLY A 324 -8.63 0.39 -10.01
N HIS A 325 -9.69 0.37 -10.81
CA HIS A 325 -11.06 0.66 -10.35
C HIS A 325 -11.68 -0.51 -9.57
N VAL A 326 -11.19 -0.78 -8.36
CA VAL A 326 -11.72 -1.80 -7.46
C VAL A 326 -12.24 -1.14 -6.18
N ASN A 327 -13.50 -1.40 -5.82
CA ASN A 327 -14.11 -0.83 -4.61
C ASN A 327 -13.98 -1.74 -3.37
N GLY A 328 -13.69 -3.03 -3.56
CA GLY A 328 -13.75 -4.07 -2.54
C GLY A 328 -15.09 -4.83 -2.57
N MET A 329 -15.07 -6.10 -2.18
CA MET A 329 -16.24 -7.01 -2.17
C MET A 329 -17.26 -6.66 -1.09
N LEU A 330 -16.87 -5.88 -0.08
CA LEU A 330 -17.69 -5.49 1.06
C LEU A 330 -17.78 -3.97 1.19
N ALA A 331 -17.58 -3.23 0.08
CA ALA A 331 -17.67 -1.77 0.08
C ALA A 331 -19.05 -1.27 0.56
N ASP A 332 -20.10 -2.02 0.24
CA ASP A 332 -21.50 -1.79 0.58
C ASP A 332 -21.91 -2.33 1.97
N LEU A 333 -21.00 -2.98 2.71
CA LEU A 333 -21.29 -3.51 4.04
C LEU A 333 -21.92 -2.41 4.92
N PRO A 334 -23.13 -2.63 5.49
CA PRO A 334 -23.95 -1.57 6.10
C PRO A 334 -23.52 -1.27 7.54
N VAL A 335 -22.28 -0.82 7.70
CA VAL A 335 -21.67 -0.47 8.99
C VAL A 335 -21.30 1.00 9.06
N ARG A 336 -21.21 1.54 10.27
CA ARG A 336 -20.72 2.89 10.55
C ARG A 336 -19.86 2.91 11.80
N LYS A 337 -19.11 4.01 11.98
CA LYS A 337 -18.36 4.27 13.22
C LYS A 337 -19.29 4.27 14.44
N ALA A 338 -18.73 3.87 15.57
CA ALA A 338 -19.41 3.96 16.86
C ALA A 338 -19.82 5.41 17.17
N GLU A 339 -20.99 5.56 17.76
CA GLU A 339 -21.37 6.81 18.42
C GLU A 339 -20.42 7.05 19.60
N ASN A 340 -20.16 8.30 19.94
CA ASN A 340 -19.23 8.66 21.00
C ASN A 340 -19.86 9.69 21.96
N SER A 341 -19.27 9.87 23.13
CA SER A 341 -19.77 10.77 24.18
C SER A 341 -19.49 12.25 23.95
N TYR A 342 -18.67 12.62 22.98
CA TYR A 342 -18.24 14.00 22.73
C TYR A 342 -18.80 14.59 21.42
N SER A 343 -19.61 13.83 20.70
CA SER A 343 -20.26 14.25 19.45
C SER A 343 -21.74 13.93 19.49
N GLU A 344 -22.52 14.67 18.72
CA GLU A 344 -23.94 14.42 18.48
C GLU A 344 -24.31 14.66 17.01
N ILE A 345 -25.49 14.19 16.60
CA ILE A 345 -25.99 14.37 15.24
C ILE A 345 -27.04 15.49 15.27
N VAL A 346 -26.72 16.63 14.66
CA VAL A 346 -27.61 17.79 14.54
C VAL A 346 -27.88 18.04 13.05
N ASN A 347 -29.15 18.01 12.65
CA ASN A 347 -29.58 18.14 11.25
C ASN A 347 -28.86 17.16 10.29
N GLY A 348 -28.64 15.92 10.74
CA GLY A 348 -27.93 14.88 9.99
C GLY A 348 -26.41 14.93 10.09
N ARG A 349 -25.82 16.06 10.51
CA ARG A 349 -24.37 16.27 10.59
C ARG A 349 -23.81 15.92 11.96
N LEU A 350 -22.62 15.33 11.98
CA LEU A 350 -21.87 15.08 13.19
C LEU A 350 -21.22 16.38 13.68
N VAL A 351 -21.56 16.83 14.89
CA VAL A 351 -20.99 18.02 15.53
C VAL A 351 -20.46 17.66 16.92
N PHE A 352 -19.48 18.41 17.41
CA PHE A 352 -19.02 18.24 18.79
C PHE A 352 -20.07 18.77 19.77
N GLN A 353 -20.17 18.11 20.93
CA GLN A 353 -21.03 18.59 22.01
C GLN A 353 -20.52 19.92 22.58
N GLU A 354 -21.45 20.75 23.05
CA GLU A 354 -21.12 22.03 23.70
C GLU A 354 -20.18 21.81 24.89
N GLY A 355 -19.08 22.55 24.94
CA GLY A 355 -18.06 22.44 25.99
C GLY A 355 -16.98 21.37 25.76
N TYR A 356 -17.01 20.63 24.66
CA TYR A 356 -15.89 19.75 24.29
C TYR A 356 -14.65 20.58 23.90
N ASP A 357 -13.51 20.29 24.52
CA ASP A 357 -12.25 21.03 24.36
C ASP A 357 -11.39 20.53 23.19
N GLY A 358 -11.91 19.58 22.40
CA GLY A 358 -11.20 18.94 21.30
C GLY A 358 -10.28 17.79 21.72
N ARG A 359 -10.06 17.57 23.02
CA ARG A 359 -9.08 16.60 23.52
C ARG A 359 -9.70 15.24 23.80
N ARG A 360 -8.93 14.19 23.49
CA ARG A 360 -9.35 12.80 23.74
C ARG A 360 -9.28 12.51 25.24
N GLY A 361 -10.41 12.17 25.85
CA GLY A 361 -10.49 11.79 27.26
C GLY A 361 -10.37 10.28 27.47
N LYS A 362 -9.78 9.86 28.60
CA LYS A 362 -9.82 8.44 29.04
C LYS A 362 -11.26 7.97 29.29
N ASP A 363 -12.11 8.87 29.75
CA ASP A 363 -13.53 8.61 30.07
C ASP A 363 -14.47 8.65 28.86
N ASP A 364 -13.94 8.87 27.65
CA ASP A 364 -14.75 8.84 26.44
C ASP A 364 -15.42 7.47 26.26
N LYS A 365 -16.72 7.50 25.99
CA LYS A 365 -17.55 6.30 25.79
C LYS A 365 -17.92 6.17 24.33
N PHE A 366 -17.94 4.92 23.86
CA PHE A 366 -18.23 4.55 22.49
C PHE A 366 -19.37 3.54 22.46
N ARG A 367 -20.47 3.87 21.80
CA ARG A 367 -21.60 2.97 21.61
C ARG A 367 -21.47 2.25 20.27
N PHE A 368 -21.23 0.94 20.33
CA PHE A 368 -21.12 0.05 19.18
C PHE A 368 -22.46 -0.67 18.95
N PRO A 369 -23.25 -0.28 17.93
CA PRO A 369 -24.46 -1.01 17.58
C PRO A 369 -24.13 -2.40 17.00
N PHE A 370 -25.06 -3.34 17.15
CA PHE A 370 -25.02 -4.60 16.42
C PHE A 370 -25.65 -4.38 15.04
N PHE A 371 -24.85 -4.44 13.98
CA PHE A 371 -25.29 -4.27 12.61
C PHE A 371 -25.80 -5.62 12.06
N PRO A 372 -27.11 -5.78 11.83
CA PRO A 372 -27.61 -6.95 11.11
C PRO A 372 -27.12 -6.90 9.67
N ILE A 373 -26.41 -7.94 9.24
CA ILE A 373 -25.91 -8.07 7.87
C ILE A 373 -26.63 -9.21 7.15
N GLU A 374 -26.94 -8.97 5.88
CA GLU A 374 -27.65 -9.92 5.04
C GLU A 374 -26.85 -11.21 4.78
N SER A 375 -27.55 -12.27 4.40
CA SER A 375 -26.95 -13.57 4.03
C SER A 375 -25.82 -13.45 3.02
N GLN A 376 -25.95 -12.54 2.05
CA GLN A 376 -24.91 -12.29 1.05
C GLN A 376 -23.59 -11.82 1.68
N HIS A 377 -23.64 -10.85 2.59
CA HIS A 377 -22.45 -10.38 3.29
C HIS A 377 -21.81 -11.47 4.16
N VAL A 378 -22.62 -12.26 4.88
CA VAL A 378 -22.11 -13.39 5.68
C VAL A 378 -21.41 -14.41 4.78
N ASN A 379 -22.01 -14.74 3.63
CA ASN A 379 -21.46 -15.66 2.67
C ASN A 379 -20.16 -15.15 2.03
N ILE A 380 -20.06 -13.86 1.70
CA ILE A 380 -18.82 -13.23 1.21
C ILE A 380 -17.74 -13.32 2.28
N ILE A 381 -18.02 -12.94 3.52
CA ILE A 381 -17.04 -13.01 4.63
C ILE A 381 -16.53 -14.45 4.83
N ASN A 382 -17.43 -15.42 4.89
CA ASN A 382 -17.04 -16.83 5.01
C ASN A 382 -16.25 -17.33 3.78
N SER A 383 -16.59 -16.85 2.58
CA SER A 383 -15.88 -17.19 1.34
C SER A 383 -14.44 -16.66 1.35
N ILE A 384 -14.21 -15.48 1.92
CA ILE A 384 -12.86 -14.94 2.09
C ILE A 384 -12.02 -15.85 3.00
N PHE A 385 -12.60 -16.39 4.08
CA PHE A 385 -11.91 -17.39 4.91
C PHE A 385 -11.63 -18.69 4.16
N LEU A 386 -12.60 -19.18 3.37
CA LEU A 386 -12.44 -20.40 2.57
C LEU A 386 -11.40 -20.25 1.47
N ASP A 387 -11.33 -19.10 0.79
CA ASP A 387 -10.30 -18.86 -0.23
C ASP A 387 -8.89 -18.76 0.39
N ASN A 388 -8.80 -18.19 1.61
CA ASN A 388 -7.53 -18.06 2.33
C ASN A 388 -7.15 -19.31 3.16
N CYS A 389 -7.91 -20.41 3.08
CA CYS A 389 -7.67 -21.61 3.89
C CYS A 389 -6.55 -22.54 3.36
N LEU A 390 -5.79 -22.11 2.34
CA LEU A 390 -4.78 -22.93 1.64
C LEU A 390 -3.89 -23.76 2.57
N ARG A 391 -3.34 -23.12 3.60
CA ARG A 391 -2.43 -23.73 4.59
C ARG A 391 -3.09 -23.99 5.96
N CYS A 392 -4.42 -23.89 6.05
CA CYS A 392 -5.13 -24.16 7.30
C CYS A 392 -5.25 -25.66 7.56
N THR A 393 -5.20 -26.01 8.84
CA THR A 393 -5.38 -27.37 9.36
C THR A 393 -6.81 -27.63 9.85
N SER A 394 -7.54 -26.57 10.24
CA SER A 394 -8.86 -26.68 10.85
C SER A 394 -9.82 -25.65 10.26
N LEU A 395 -11.07 -26.06 10.05
CA LEU A 395 -12.21 -25.17 9.82
C LEU A 395 -13.27 -25.50 10.87
N VAL A 396 -13.45 -24.57 11.79
CA VAL A 396 -14.40 -24.62 12.89
C VAL A 396 -15.74 -24.06 12.43
N TYR A 397 -16.80 -24.78 12.75
CA TYR A 397 -18.19 -24.40 12.48
C TYR A 397 -19.08 -24.80 13.66
N ASN A 398 -20.26 -24.18 13.78
CA ASN A 398 -21.21 -24.50 14.84
C ASN A 398 -22.28 -25.49 14.36
N SER A 399 -23.03 -25.14 13.30
CA SER A 399 -24.00 -26.03 12.67
C SER A 399 -23.44 -26.66 11.40
N LYS A 400 -23.48 -28.00 11.33
CA LYS A 400 -23.10 -28.74 10.11
C LYS A 400 -23.97 -28.33 8.91
N GLN A 401 -25.24 -27.99 9.14
CA GLN A 401 -26.16 -27.56 8.08
C GLN A 401 -25.82 -26.16 7.57
N ALA A 402 -25.52 -25.21 8.49
CA ALA A 402 -25.10 -23.87 8.10
C ALA A 402 -23.76 -23.89 7.35
N PHE A 403 -22.82 -24.74 7.81
CA PHE A 403 -21.56 -24.98 7.11
C PHE A 403 -21.77 -25.56 5.71
N ALA A 404 -22.69 -26.53 5.54
CA ALA A 404 -23.01 -27.10 4.24
C ALA A 404 -23.50 -26.04 3.24
N ARG A 405 -24.43 -25.18 3.66
CA ARG A 405 -24.93 -24.06 2.83
C ARG A 405 -23.83 -23.08 2.47
N THR A 406 -23.02 -22.67 3.45
CA THR A 406 -21.90 -21.75 3.25
C THR A 406 -20.89 -22.31 2.24
N LEU A 407 -20.56 -23.59 2.37
CA LEU A 407 -19.62 -24.26 1.50
C LEU A 407 -20.16 -24.41 0.07
N GLU A 408 -21.42 -24.85 -0.09
CA GLU A 408 -22.05 -24.91 -1.41
C GLU A 408 -22.11 -23.53 -2.08
N TRP A 409 -22.47 -22.49 -1.32
CA TRP A 409 -22.50 -21.12 -1.83
C TRP A 409 -21.11 -20.68 -2.31
N TYR A 410 -20.06 -20.84 -1.49
CA TYR A 410 -18.69 -20.52 -1.89
C TYR A 410 -18.28 -21.22 -3.18
N LEU A 411 -18.57 -22.52 -3.30
CA LEU A 411 -18.18 -23.29 -4.48
C LEU A 411 -18.92 -22.85 -5.75
N THR A 412 -20.14 -22.34 -5.62
CA THR A 412 -21.03 -22.07 -6.77
C THR A 412 -21.22 -20.59 -7.09
N ALA A 413 -20.81 -19.68 -6.19
CA ALA A 413 -20.87 -18.25 -6.42
C ALA A 413 -19.93 -17.82 -7.58
N PRO A 414 -20.25 -16.75 -8.32
CA PRO A 414 -19.44 -16.27 -9.43
C PRO A 414 -17.99 -15.98 -8.98
N PRO A 415 -16.98 -16.61 -9.59
CA PRO A 415 -15.60 -16.60 -9.07
C PRO A 415 -14.97 -15.21 -9.01
N LEU A 416 -15.34 -14.31 -9.93
CA LEU A 416 -14.84 -12.93 -9.98
C LEU A 416 -15.36 -12.07 -8.82
N GLU A 417 -16.52 -12.40 -8.26
CA GLU A 417 -17.14 -11.64 -7.17
C GLU A 417 -16.63 -12.04 -5.78
N ILE A 418 -16.05 -13.23 -5.65
CA ILE A 418 -15.67 -13.81 -4.35
C ILE A 418 -14.19 -14.26 -4.27
N GLY A 419 -13.38 -13.91 -5.26
CA GLY A 419 -11.93 -14.12 -5.22
C GLY A 419 -11.45 -15.54 -5.54
N LYS A 420 -12.26 -16.39 -6.19
CA LYS A 420 -11.83 -17.73 -6.70
C LYS A 420 -11.01 -17.61 -7.99
N ILE A 421 -10.01 -16.75 -7.94
CA ILE A 421 -9.09 -16.42 -9.01
C ILE A 421 -7.75 -17.00 -8.60
N PHE A 422 -7.30 -18.04 -9.31
CA PHE A 422 -6.06 -18.73 -8.97
C PHE A 422 -4.91 -18.17 -9.81
N THR A 423 -4.08 -17.35 -9.17
CA THR A 423 -2.82 -16.84 -9.71
C THR A 423 -1.67 -17.21 -8.76
N GLY A 424 -0.45 -16.92 -9.16
CA GLY A 424 0.72 -17.05 -8.30
C GLY A 424 1.37 -18.44 -8.31
N GLU A 425 2.43 -18.55 -7.50
CA GLU A 425 3.14 -19.81 -7.25
C GLU A 425 2.23 -20.89 -6.62
N ASP A 426 1.18 -20.49 -5.90
CA ASP A 426 0.29 -21.39 -5.15
C ASP A 426 -0.93 -21.87 -5.97
N LYS A 427 -1.01 -21.59 -7.27
CA LYS A 427 -2.20 -21.86 -8.11
C LYS A 427 -2.65 -23.34 -8.09
N GLU A 428 -1.70 -24.27 -8.13
CA GLU A 428 -1.98 -25.70 -8.11
C GLU A 428 -2.48 -26.17 -6.75
N ASP A 429 -1.87 -25.67 -5.67
CA ASP A 429 -2.28 -25.97 -4.30
C ASP A 429 -3.66 -25.38 -3.98
N ARG A 430 -3.96 -24.17 -4.50
CA ARG A 430 -5.30 -23.56 -4.41
C ARG A 430 -6.34 -24.41 -5.12
N LEU A 431 -6.06 -24.88 -6.32
CA LEU A 431 -6.94 -25.79 -7.05
C LEU A 431 -7.14 -27.12 -6.30
N LYS A 432 -6.07 -27.69 -5.74
CA LYS A 432 -6.13 -28.90 -4.92
C LYS A 432 -7.00 -28.67 -3.68
N ARG A 433 -6.86 -27.53 -3.00
CA ARG A 433 -7.67 -27.14 -1.85
C ARG A 433 -9.14 -26.99 -2.24
N LEU A 434 -9.44 -26.33 -3.35
CA LEU A 434 -10.81 -26.16 -3.85
C LEU A 434 -11.48 -27.52 -4.14
N LYS A 435 -10.79 -28.43 -4.84
CA LYS A 435 -11.30 -29.78 -5.11
C LYS A 435 -11.54 -30.59 -3.84
N LYS A 436 -10.69 -30.39 -2.83
CA LYS A 436 -10.88 -31.02 -1.51
C LYS A 436 -12.14 -30.49 -0.82
N LEU A 437 -12.38 -29.18 -0.88
CA LEU A 437 -13.61 -28.55 -0.36
C LEU A 437 -14.85 -28.98 -1.16
N GLU A 438 -14.74 -29.16 -2.47
CA GLU A 438 -15.81 -29.70 -3.32
C GLU A 438 -16.18 -31.13 -2.92
N ALA A 439 -15.20 -32.00 -2.67
CA ALA A 439 -15.45 -33.35 -2.18
C ALA A 439 -16.19 -33.36 -0.83
N VAL A 440 -15.86 -32.41 0.06
CA VAL A 440 -16.59 -32.21 1.32
C VAL A 440 -18.03 -31.80 1.05
N SER A 441 -18.27 -30.84 0.15
CA SER A 441 -19.61 -30.39 -0.21
C SER A 441 -20.47 -31.54 -0.77
N ARG A 442 -19.90 -32.39 -1.63
CA ARG A 442 -20.57 -33.61 -2.12
C ARG A 442 -20.91 -34.58 -0.99
N SER A 443 -20.00 -34.76 -0.02
CA SER A 443 -20.28 -35.59 1.17
C SER A 443 -21.39 -35.05 2.07
N LEU A 444 -21.73 -33.76 1.93
CA LEU A 444 -22.83 -33.09 2.62
C LEU A 444 -24.14 -33.10 1.79
N GLY A 445 -24.14 -33.73 0.61
CA GLY A 445 -25.31 -33.88 -0.25
C GLY A 445 -25.41 -32.88 -1.41
N SER A 446 -24.38 -32.07 -1.67
CA SER A 446 -24.40 -31.17 -2.84
C SER A 446 -24.07 -31.91 -4.13
N GLU A 447 -24.82 -31.63 -5.21
CA GLU A 447 -24.55 -32.13 -6.56
C GLU A 447 -23.84 -31.08 -7.44
N LYS A 448 -23.61 -29.88 -6.90
CA LYS A 448 -23.09 -28.75 -7.66
C LYS A 448 -21.56 -28.82 -7.78
N ALA A 449 -21.05 -28.42 -8.94
CA ALA A 449 -19.62 -28.36 -9.21
C ALA A 449 -19.01 -27.02 -8.77
N ALA A 450 -17.72 -27.04 -8.42
CA ALA A 450 -16.99 -25.83 -8.06
C ALA A 450 -16.69 -24.96 -9.29
N LEU A 451 -17.04 -23.67 -9.22
CA LEU A 451 -16.67 -22.66 -10.22
C LEU A 451 -15.37 -21.96 -9.81
N TRP A 452 -14.46 -21.74 -10.76
CA TRP A 452 -13.20 -21.00 -10.56
C TRP A 452 -12.72 -20.39 -11.89
N VAL A 453 -11.80 -19.43 -11.82
CA VAL A 453 -11.14 -18.85 -12.99
C VAL A 453 -9.62 -18.92 -12.82
N MET A 454 -8.93 -19.31 -13.89
CA MET A 454 -7.48 -19.14 -14.04
C MET A 454 -7.31 -18.01 -15.07
N PRO A 455 -6.97 -16.79 -14.64
CA PRO A 455 -6.82 -15.67 -15.54
C PRO A 455 -5.61 -15.86 -16.47
N THR A 456 -5.56 -15.08 -17.54
CA THR A 456 -4.37 -14.94 -18.39
C THR A 456 -3.18 -14.41 -17.59
N LEU A 457 -1.97 -14.64 -18.10
CA LEU A 457 -0.70 -14.34 -17.43
C LEU A 457 -0.71 -12.99 -16.71
N PRO A 458 -0.22 -12.93 -15.45
CA PRO A 458 -0.09 -11.68 -14.71
C PRO A 458 0.82 -10.70 -15.47
N PRO A 459 0.69 -9.39 -15.22
CA PRO A 459 1.62 -8.39 -15.74
C PRO A 459 3.07 -8.76 -15.37
N THR A 460 4.01 -8.49 -16.27
CA THR A 460 5.43 -8.76 -16.05
C THR A 460 6.13 -7.58 -15.39
N VAL A 461 7.17 -7.86 -14.61
CA VAL A 461 8.11 -6.85 -14.10
C VAL A 461 9.54 -7.27 -14.43
N GLN A 462 10.38 -6.34 -14.87
CA GLN A 462 11.75 -6.64 -15.29
C GLN A 462 12.70 -7.02 -14.14
N ASP A 463 12.47 -6.47 -12.94
CA ASP A 463 13.37 -6.67 -11.80
C ASP A 463 12.63 -6.49 -10.46
N HIS A 464 12.07 -7.58 -9.94
CA HIS A 464 11.36 -7.57 -8.67
C HIS A 464 12.29 -7.27 -7.48
N GLU A 465 13.54 -7.75 -7.52
CA GLU A 465 14.51 -7.49 -6.45
C GLU A 465 14.84 -5.99 -6.36
N LYS A 466 14.94 -5.29 -7.49
CA LYS A 466 15.09 -3.82 -7.51
C LYS A 466 13.88 -3.12 -6.89
N ILE A 467 12.65 -3.61 -7.09
CA ILE A 467 11.45 -3.05 -6.44
C ILE A 467 11.54 -3.25 -4.93
N ARG A 468 11.85 -4.47 -4.50
CA ARG A 468 11.97 -4.84 -3.08
C ARG A 468 13.05 -4.01 -2.38
N LEU A 469 14.25 -3.92 -2.95
CA LEU A 469 15.35 -3.13 -2.38
C LEU A 469 14.98 -1.65 -2.24
N ARG A 470 14.27 -1.08 -3.22
CA ARG A 470 13.72 0.29 -3.11
C ARG A 470 12.72 0.43 -1.97
N HIS A 471 11.84 -0.55 -1.77
CA HIS A 471 10.93 -0.53 -0.62
C HIS A 471 11.72 -0.51 0.69
N LEU A 472 12.79 -1.28 0.80
CA LEU A 472 13.62 -1.31 2.01
C LEU A 472 14.32 0.02 2.28
N GLU A 473 14.90 0.66 1.26
CA GLU A 473 15.55 1.96 1.44
C GLU A 473 14.57 3.01 1.98
N ARG A 474 13.34 3.04 1.44
CA ARG A 474 12.29 3.91 1.98
C ARG A 474 11.99 3.66 3.45
N HIS A 475 11.93 2.39 3.85
CA HIS A 475 11.74 2.05 5.26
C HIS A 475 12.90 2.58 6.14
N ARG A 476 14.14 2.59 5.63
CA ARG A 476 15.29 3.19 6.33
C ARG A 476 15.12 4.71 6.44
N GLU A 477 14.74 5.38 5.36
CA GLU A 477 14.48 6.82 5.35
C GLU A 477 13.36 7.21 6.33
N TYR A 478 12.25 6.47 6.37
CA TYR A 478 11.19 6.72 7.36
C TYR A 478 11.64 6.52 8.79
N LYS A 479 12.40 5.45 9.04
CA LYS A 479 12.97 5.23 10.37
C LYS A 479 13.81 6.43 10.78
N LYS A 480 14.66 6.95 9.89
CA LYS A 480 15.49 8.14 10.15
C LYS A 480 14.65 9.40 10.39
N ALA A 481 13.68 9.70 9.51
CA ALA A 481 12.85 10.90 9.63
C ALA A 481 12.00 10.88 10.91
N LEU A 482 11.36 9.75 11.21
CA LEU A 482 10.42 9.63 12.32
C LEU A 482 11.11 9.56 13.69
N VAL A 483 12.29 8.94 13.77
CA VAL A 483 13.07 8.89 15.01
C VAL A 483 13.65 10.27 15.36
N ASN A 484 13.95 11.10 14.35
CA ASN A 484 14.56 12.42 14.52
C ASN A 484 13.55 13.59 14.56
N ASP A 485 12.27 13.37 14.26
CA ASP A 485 11.25 14.42 14.30
C ASP A 485 10.87 14.75 15.75
N GLU A 486 11.15 15.97 16.21
CA GLU A 486 10.86 16.47 17.57
C GLU A 486 9.47 17.11 17.73
N ARG A 487 8.69 17.30 16.65
CA ARG A 487 7.36 17.97 16.68
C ARG A 487 6.32 17.20 17.50
N LYS A 488 5.29 17.89 18.04
CA LYS A 488 4.27 17.28 18.92
C LYS A 488 3.25 16.45 18.12
N PRO A 489 2.74 15.34 18.67
CA PRO A 489 1.82 14.41 17.99
C PRO A 489 0.35 14.89 17.91
N ASP A 490 0.03 16.09 18.43
CA ASP A 490 -1.32 16.67 18.35
C ASP A 490 -1.62 17.32 16.98
N ASP A 491 -0.62 17.48 16.14
CA ASP A 491 -0.82 17.96 14.78
C ASP A 491 -1.51 16.88 13.94
N GLU A 492 -2.74 17.17 13.50
CA GLU A 492 -3.39 16.50 12.38
C GLU A 492 -2.44 16.39 11.17
N ALA A 493 -1.49 17.33 11.05
CA ALA A 493 -0.36 17.30 10.13
C ALA A 493 0.59 16.11 10.33
N PHE A 494 0.90 15.61 11.54
CA PHE A 494 1.78 14.43 11.71
C PHE A 494 1.15 13.16 11.14
N PHE A 495 -0.15 12.96 11.37
CA PHE A 495 -0.89 11.81 10.83
C PHE A 495 -1.23 11.94 9.36
N LYS A 496 -1.49 13.18 8.92
CA LYS A 496 -1.64 13.54 7.51
C LYS A 496 -0.32 13.30 6.78
N SER A 497 0.81 13.83 7.26
CA SER A 497 2.15 13.56 6.74
C SER A 497 2.55 12.09 6.76
N ILE A 498 2.19 11.28 7.75
CA ILE A 498 2.48 9.82 7.72
C ILE A 498 1.61 9.09 6.71
N LYS A 499 0.31 9.42 6.60
CA LYS A 499 -0.60 8.80 5.63
C LYS A 499 -0.27 9.24 4.22
N GLU A 500 0.03 10.51 4.02
CA GLU A 500 0.50 11.11 2.78
C GLU A 500 1.88 10.58 2.42
N LEU A 501 2.85 10.48 3.34
CA LEU A 501 4.11 9.80 3.07
C LEU A 501 3.81 8.36 2.64
N HIS A 502 3.07 7.56 3.43
CA HIS A 502 2.74 6.18 3.06
C HIS A 502 2.03 6.03 1.70
N ALA A 503 1.24 7.04 1.29
CA ALA A 503 0.46 7.02 0.07
C ALA A 503 1.21 7.62 -1.15
N LEU A 504 2.03 8.64 -0.94
CA LEU A 504 2.94 9.26 -1.92
C LEU A 504 4.16 8.39 -2.23
N THR A 505 4.57 7.53 -1.30
CA THR A 505 5.89 6.89 -1.35
C THR A 505 5.86 5.40 -1.60
N ARG A 506 4.76 4.86 -2.12
CA ARG A 506 4.84 3.56 -2.81
C ARG A 506 5.78 3.60 -4.04
N GLY A 507 6.45 4.72 -4.34
CA GLY A 507 7.40 4.88 -5.46
C GLY A 507 8.61 5.81 -5.29
N LEU A 508 9.18 6.00 -4.09
CA LEU A 508 10.21 7.04 -3.83
C LEU A 508 11.61 6.49 -3.37
N SER A 509 12.75 7.16 -3.62
CA SER A 509 14.18 6.74 -3.44
C SER A 509 15.16 7.90 -3.09
N GLU A 510 16.47 7.67 -2.90
CA GLU A 510 17.52 8.70 -2.68
C GLU A 510 17.55 9.87 -3.70
N ALA A 511 16.93 9.71 -4.88
CA ALA A 511 16.66 10.79 -5.84
C ALA A 511 15.71 11.88 -5.30
N ASP A 512 15.09 11.68 -4.14
CA ASP A 512 13.96 12.48 -3.66
C ASP A 512 14.35 13.70 -2.83
N ALA A 513 15.54 13.68 -2.22
CA ALA A 513 16.12 14.91 -1.65
C ALA A 513 16.32 15.93 -2.78
N SER A 514 16.86 15.47 -3.92
CA SER A 514 17.01 16.28 -5.11
C SER A 514 15.69 16.68 -5.77
N PHE A 515 14.65 15.84 -5.69
CA PHE A 515 13.31 16.17 -6.21
C PHE A 515 12.69 17.33 -5.44
N LEU A 516 12.74 17.27 -4.10
CA LEU A 516 12.24 18.35 -3.26
C LEU A 516 13.08 19.62 -3.44
N ASP A 517 14.41 19.50 -3.59
CA ASP A 517 15.27 20.64 -3.92
C ASP A 517 14.84 21.33 -5.22
N ASP A 518 14.62 20.55 -6.30
CA ASP A 518 14.20 21.08 -7.61
C ASP A 518 12.79 21.72 -7.53
N TYR A 519 11.89 21.10 -6.78
CA TYR A 519 10.53 21.58 -6.56
C TYR A 519 10.50 22.89 -5.75
N GLU A 520 11.29 22.97 -4.69
CA GLU A 520 11.45 24.18 -3.86
C GLU A 520 12.12 25.31 -4.63
N LEU A 521 13.12 25.01 -5.46
CA LEU A 521 13.74 25.99 -6.36
C LEU A 521 12.69 26.68 -7.27
N LEU A 522 11.67 25.95 -7.71
CA LEU A 522 10.58 26.48 -8.54
C LEU A 522 9.46 27.16 -7.74
N GLY A 523 9.68 27.41 -6.45
CA GLY A 523 8.75 28.11 -5.55
C GLY A 523 7.63 27.25 -5.01
N GLY A 524 7.74 25.92 -5.12
CA GLY A 524 6.90 25.00 -4.36
C GLY A 524 7.36 24.92 -2.90
N SER A 525 6.51 24.37 -2.02
CA SER A 525 6.93 24.02 -0.67
C SER A 525 6.24 22.75 -0.19
N TYR A 526 6.71 22.20 0.93
CA TYR A 526 6.04 21.08 1.59
C TYR A 526 4.56 21.37 1.89
N ASP A 527 4.20 22.63 2.17
CA ASP A 527 2.81 23.03 2.44
C ASP A 527 1.94 23.09 1.17
N THR A 528 2.54 23.23 0.00
CA THR A 528 1.81 23.32 -1.28
C THR A 528 1.80 22.03 -2.07
N ILE A 529 2.73 21.11 -1.81
CA ILE A 529 2.97 19.90 -2.61
C ILE A 529 1.72 19.03 -2.78
N GLU A 530 0.90 18.90 -1.76
CA GLU A 530 -0.36 18.14 -1.81
C GLU A 530 -1.34 18.73 -2.83
N LYS A 531 -1.56 20.05 -2.77
CA LYS A 531 -2.47 20.78 -3.68
C LYS A 531 -1.93 20.78 -5.10
N ASP A 532 -0.61 20.85 -5.23
CA ASP A 532 0.06 20.92 -6.51
C ASP A 532 0.04 19.55 -7.21
N ILE A 533 0.16 18.45 -6.44
CA ILE A 533 -0.04 17.08 -6.93
C ILE A 533 -1.51 16.85 -7.34
N ASP A 534 -2.49 17.25 -6.52
CA ASP A 534 -3.91 17.12 -6.89
C ASP A 534 -4.22 17.84 -8.22
N GLN A 535 -3.71 19.07 -8.36
CA GLN A 535 -3.86 19.84 -9.58
C GLN A 535 -3.22 19.12 -10.78
N VAL A 536 -2.04 18.54 -10.62
CA VAL A 536 -1.33 17.79 -11.68
C VAL A 536 -2.11 16.54 -12.08
N VAL A 537 -2.69 15.81 -11.13
CA VAL A 537 -3.55 14.66 -11.41
C VAL A 537 -4.75 15.08 -12.26
N ARG A 538 -5.41 16.20 -11.92
CA ARG A 538 -6.51 16.76 -12.73
C ARG A 538 -6.05 17.16 -14.13
N MET A 539 -4.88 17.78 -14.24
CA MET A 539 -4.28 18.15 -15.53
C MET A 539 -4.04 16.93 -16.42
N LYS A 540 -3.51 15.84 -15.86
CA LYS A 540 -3.28 14.57 -16.55
C LYS A 540 -4.59 13.91 -16.98
N ILE A 541 -5.58 13.85 -16.09
CA ILE A 541 -6.91 13.32 -16.41
C ILE A 541 -7.54 14.09 -17.57
N LEU A 542 -7.46 15.43 -17.55
CA LEU A 542 -8.01 16.25 -18.62
C LEU A 542 -7.31 16.00 -19.96
N ARG A 543 -5.98 15.86 -19.96
CA ARG A 543 -5.20 15.51 -21.16
C ARG A 543 -5.64 14.16 -21.73
N ILE A 544 -5.77 13.13 -20.88
CA ILE A 544 -6.22 11.79 -21.28
C ILE A 544 -7.66 11.84 -21.81
N LYS A 545 -8.55 12.58 -21.14
CA LYS A 545 -9.95 12.73 -21.56
C LYS A 545 -10.07 13.44 -22.89
N ILE A 546 -9.25 14.46 -23.18
CA ILE A 546 -9.21 15.09 -24.50
C ILE A 546 -8.88 14.06 -25.59
N ASP A 547 -7.91 13.18 -25.36
CA ASP A 547 -7.57 12.13 -26.33
C ASP A 547 -8.67 11.06 -26.48
N SER A 548 -9.31 10.67 -25.38
CA SER A 548 -10.39 9.69 -25.35
C SER A 548 -11.68 10.21 -25.98
N TRP A 549 -12.11 11.42 -25.62
CA TRP A 549 -13.34 12.04 -26.13
C TRP A 549 -13.24 12.48 -27.59
N SER A 550 -12.03 12.73 -28.08
CA SER A 550 -11.80 13.09 -29.48
C SER A 550 -11.52 11.88 -30.38
N ASN A 551 -11.77 10.66 -29.91
CA ASN A 551 -11.58 9.47 -30.72
C ASN A 551 -12.50 9.51 -31.96
N GLY A 552 -11.92 9.37 -33.16
CA GLY A 552 -12.62 9.52 -34.44
C GLY A 552 -12.70 10.95 -34.99
N ILE A 553 -12.11 11.95 -34.31
CA ILE A 553 -11.93 13.32 -34.83
C ILE A 553 -10.61 13.42 -35.61
N ASP A 554 -10.55 14.34 -36.58
CA ASP A 554 -9.34 14.69 -37.34
C ASP A 554 -8.13 14.98 -36.42
N GLU A 555 -6.97 14.40 -36.74
CA GLU A 555 -5.77 14.50 -35.90
C GLU A 555 -5.24 15.93 -35.81
N GLY A 556 -5.43 16.76 -36.83
CA GLY A 556 -5.07 18.18 -36.78
C GLY A 556 -5.86 18.94 -35.72
N ILE A 557 -7.16 18.65 -35.59
CA ILE A 557 -8.01 19.22 -34.54
C ILE A 557 -7.61 18.69 -33.15
N ARG A 558 -7.33 17.38 -33.04
CA ARG A 558 -6.86 16.77 -31.78
C ARG A 558 -5.56 17.40 -31.33
N GLN A 559 -4.61 17.57 -32.25
CA GLN A 559 -3.33 18.20 -32.00
C GLN A 559 -3.49 19.66 -31.56
N ARG A 560 -4.35 20.44 -32.23
CA ARG A 560 -4.69 21.80 -31.82
C ARG A 560 -5.24 21.87 -30.40
N ASN A 561 -6.12 20.94 -30.02
CA ASN A 561 -6.70 20.91 -28.67
C ASN A 561 -5.64 20.58 -27.60
N ARG A 562 -4.70 19.67 -27.90
CA ARG A 562 -3.55 19.41 -27.03
C ARG A 562 -2.67 20.65 -26.87
N GLU A 563 -2.41 21.37 -27.96
CA GLU A 563 -1.61 22.61 -27.94
C GLU A 563 -2.28 23.71 -27.12
N LEU A 564 -3.61 23.90 -27.26
CA LEU A 564 -4.37 24.84 -26.44
C LEU A 564 -4.29 24.47 -24.95
N LEU A 565 -4.49 23.20 -24.62
CA LEU A 565 -4.38 22.72 -23.23
C LEU A 565 -2.99 22.97 -22.64
N VAL A 566 -1.95 22.62 -23.39
CA VAL A 566 -0.56 22.87 -22.99
C VAL A 566 -0.31 24.36 -22.82
N SER A 567 -0.86 25.23 -23.69
CA SER A 567 -0.71 26.68 -23.57
C SER A 567 -1.29 27.23 -22.26
N GLU A 568 -2.36 26.62 -21.73
CA GLU A 568 -2.88 26.95 -20.40
C GLU A 568 -1.97 26.43 -19.29
N TYR A 569 -1.43 25.22 -19.43
CA TYR A 569 -0.52 24.64 -18.44
C TYR A 569 0.79 25.43 -18.32
N LEU A 570 1.30 25.97 -19.43
CA LEU A 570 2.50 26.82 -19.44
C LEU A 570 2.34 28.11 -18.62
N ARG A 571 1.10 28.56 -18.33
CA ARG A 571 0.82 29.74 -17.50
C ARG A 571 0.71 29.43 -16.00
N LEU A 572 0.75 28.15 -15.62
CA LEU A 572 0.70 27.74 -14.22
C LEU A 572 2.04 28.02 -13.51
N PRO A 573 2.06 28.06 -12.17
CA PRO A 573 3.30 28.11 -11.40
C PRO A 573 4.30 27.04 -11.85
N SER A 574 5.58 27.39 -11.91
CA SER A 574 6.62 26.53 -12.48
C SER A 574 6.77 25.19 -11.79
N HIS A 575 6.61 25.14 -10.47
CA HIS A 575 6.63 23.89 -9.69
C HIS A 575 5.49 22.94 -10.10
N ARG A 576 4.27 23.44 -10.40
CA ARG A 576 3.16 22.62 -10.91
C ARG A 576 3.39 22.11 -12.31
N LEU A 577 3.88 22.97 -13.20
CA LEU A 577 4.20 22.55 -14.57
C LEU A 577 5.31 21.50 -14.56
N TRP A 578 6.33 21.68 -13.72
CA TRP A 578 7.41 20.73 -13.59
C TRP A 578 6.88 19.37 -13.10
N LEU A 579 6.07 19.32 -12.04
CA LEU A 579 5.40 18.08 -11.59
C LEU A 579 4.58 17.41 -12.71
N TYR A 580 3.86 18.21 -13.51
CA TYR A 580 3.13 17.70 -14.67
C TYR A 580 4.06 17.12 -15.74
N ILE A 581 5.18 17.79 -16.05
CA ILE A 581 6.22 17.28 -16.96
C ILE A 581 6.74 15.93 -16.45
N GLN A 582 7.00 15.81 -15.14
CA GLN A 582 7.44 14.54 -14.56
C GLN A 582 6.41 13.44 -14.71
N SER A 583 5.13 13.75 -14.44
CA SER A 583 4.03 12.79 -14.58
C SER A 583 3.77 12.36 -16.04
N GLU A 584 3.96 13.26 -16.99
CA GLU A 584 3.86 12.97 -18.43
C GLU A 584 5.05 12.17 -18.93
N ARG A 585 6.27 12.47 -18.46
CA ARG A 585 7.48 11.72 -18.80
C ARG A 585 7.35 10.24 -18.42
N ASP A 586 6.91 9.97 -17.21
CA ASP A 586 6.66 8.60 -16.74
C ASP A 586 5.66 7.86 -17.66
N MET A 587 4.54 8.50 -18.00
CA MET A 587 3.52 7.94 -18.89
C MET A 587 4.06 7.63 -20.31
N VAL A 588 5.01 8.41 -20.82
CA VAL A 588 5.50 8.29 -22.19
C VAL A 588 6.69 7.32 -22.30
N MET A 589 7.44 7.13 -21.22
CA MET A 589 8.68 6.33 -21.18
C MET A 589 8.49 4.91 -20.62
N ASN A 590 7.47 4.66 -19.78
CA ASN A 590 7.16 3.33 -19.25
C ASN A 590 5.99 2.68 -20.02
N HIS A 591 6.28 1.70 -20.88
CA HIS A 591 5.26 0.95 -21.64
C HIS A 591 4.47 -0.08 -20.80
N GLU A 592 4.69 -0.16 -19.47
CA GLU A 592 4.07 -1.15 -18.60
C GLU A 592 3.35 -0.48 -17.41
N GLY A 593 2.04 -0.27 -17.54
CA GLY A 593 1.15 0.00 -16.40
C GLY A 593 1.17 1.43 -15.86
N ILE A 594 -0.02 2.02 -15.76
CA ILE A 594 -0.26 3.36 -15.20
C ILE A 594 0.08 3.34 -13.70
N ASP A 595 1.19 3.94 -13.30
CA ASP A 595 1.51 4.24 -11.90
C ASP A 595 1.33 5.75 -11.67
N LEU A 596 0.19 6.15 -11.12
CA LEU A 596 -0.21 7.56 -11.01
C LEU A 596 0.61 8.35 -9.98
N LEU A 597 1.41 7.66 -9.15
CA LEU A 597 2.13 8.23 -7.99
C LEU A 597 3.51 7.61 -7.78
N SER A 598 4.14 7.12 -8.85
CA SER A 598 5.52 6.71 -8.79
C SER A 598 6.36 7.77 -9.47
N PRO A 599 7.03 8.65 -8.72
CA PRO A 599 8.16 9.40 -9.25
C PRO A 599 9.28 8.39 -9.49
N GLN A 600 9.16 7.61 -10.56
CA GLN A 600 10.29 6.93 -11.16
C GLN A 600 11.17 8.00 -11.81
N MET A 601 11.85 8.78 -10.97
CA MET A 601 12.67 9.93 -11.37
C MET A 601 14.15 9.62 -11.31
N ASP A 602 14.51 8.41 -11.74
CA ASP A 602 15.91 8.04 -11.94
C ASP A 602 16.17 7.86 -13.45
N TRP A 603 15.85 8.90 -14.22
CA TRP A 603 16.23 9.00 -15.63
C TRP A 603 17.55 9.77 -15.74
N PRO A 604 18.65 9.13 -16.17
CA PRO A 604 19.89 9.84 -16.40
C PRO A 604 19.70 10.97 -17.44
N GLY A 605 20.09 12.19 -17.07
CA GLY A 605 20.18 13.33 -17.99
C GLY A 605 18.88 14.06 -18.29
N MET A 606 18.07 14.41 -17.29
CA MET A 606 16.84 15.19 -17.46
C MET A 606 17.16 16.64 -17.87
N PRO A 607 16.87 17.06 -19.12
CA PRO A 607 17.28 18.39 -19.59
C PRO A 607 16.54 19.52 -18.88
N GLU A 608 15.30 19.29 -18.44
CA GLU A 608 14.53 20.26 -17.65
C GLU A 608 15.22 20.58 -16.31
N ARG A 609 16.00 19.67 -15.74
CA ARG A 609 16.68 19.91 -14.46
C ARG A 609 17.81 20.93 -14.58
N ALA A 610 18.58 20.89 -15.67
CA ALA A 610 19.57 21.95 -15.95
C ALA A 610 18.89 23.33 -16.04
N ILE A 611 17.69 23.38 -16.63
CA ILE A 611 16.88 24.59 -16.72
C ILE A 611 16.37 25.03 -15.34
N VAL A 612 15.95 24.10 -14.46
CA VAL A 612 15.54 24.40 -13.08
C VAL A 612 16.68 25.02 -12.28
N HIS A 613 17.87 24.42 -12.30
CA HIS A 613 19.03 24.95 -11.58
C HIS A 613 19.55 26.28 -12.17
N ALA A 614 19.24 26.56 -13.43
CA ALA A 614 19.56 27.82 -14.11
C ALA A 614 18.40 28.83 -14.11
N LYS A 615 17.31 28.60 -13.37
CA LYS A 615 16.07 29.41 -13.45
C LYS A 615 16.31 30.92 -13.28
N ASP A 616 17.29 31.31 -12.46
CA ASP A 616 17.58 32.71 -12.14
C ASP A 616 18.25 33.46 -13.31
N LEU A 617 18.75 32.72 -14.32
CA LEU A 617 19.28 33.27 -15.58
C LEU A 617 18.20 33.44 -16.65
N ILE A 618 17.04 32.83 -16.45
CA ILE A 618 15.99 32.71 -17.46
C ILE A 618 14.84 33.64 -17.10
N LYS A 619 14.35 34.39 -18.09
CA LYS A 619 13.17 35.26 -17.92
C LYS A 619 11.97 34.46 -17.40
N PRO A 620 11.20 34.94 -16.41
CA PRO A 620 10.11 34.19 -15.81
C PRO A 620 9.05 33.69 -16.81
N ASP A 621 8.73 34.47 -17.84
CA ASP A 621 7.78 34.12 -18.90
C ASP A 621 8.33 33.08 -19.90
N ARG A 622 9.64 32.77 -19.83
CA ARG A 622 10.35 31.83 -20.71
C ARG A 622 10.73 30.53 -20.01
N LEU A 623 10.79 30.51 -18.68
CA LEU A 623 11.17 29.33 -17.89
C LEU A 623 10.27 28.11 -18.19
N ASN A 624 8.97 28.27 -18.05
CA ASN A 624 7.99 27.21 -18.30
C ASN A 624 8.02 26.67 -19.74
N PRO A 625 7.96 27.53 -20.78
CA PRO A 625 8.13 27.10 -22.16
C PRO A 625 9.44 26.35 -22.41
N LEU A 626 10.55 26.82 -21.83
CA LEU A 626 11.87 26.23 -22.04
C LEU A 626 11.95 24.81 -21.42
N MET A 627 11.46 24.64 -20.18
CA MET A 627 11.37 23.32 -19.53
C MET A 627 10.52 22.35 -20.36
N TYR A 628 9.34 22.78 -20.80
CA TYR A 628 8.42 21.93 -21.57
C TYR A 628 9.00 21.55 -22.94
N THR A 629 9.63 22.49 -23.63
CA THR A 629 10.28 22.23 -24.93
C THR A 629 11.43 21.25 -24.79
N ALA A 630 12.30 21.42 -23.80
CA ALA A 630 13.39 20.50 -23.53
C ALA A 630 12.87 19.07 -23.26
N PHE A 631 11.86 18.94 -22.40
CA PHE A 631 11.16 17.68 -22.12
C PHE A 631 10.62 17.03 -23.41
N LYS A 632 9.88 17.79 -24.24
CA LYS A 632 9.24 17.26 -25.44
C LYS A 632 10.25 16.77 -26.48
N ILE A 633 11.36 17.49 -26.64
CA ILE A 633 12.41 17.13 -27.59
C ILE A 633 13.14 15.87 -27.11
N ASP A 634 13.57 15.83 -25.84
CA ASP A 634 14.25 14.66 -25.26
C ASP A 634 13.38 13.40 -25.29
N THR A 635 12.09 13.53 -24.97
CA THR A 635 11.15 12.41 -25.04
C THR A 635 11.01 11.85 -26.45
N LYS A 636 10.95 12.72 -27.48
CA LYS A 636 10.94 12.29 -28.89
C LYS A 636 12.23 11.56 -29.27
N PHE A 637 13.39 12.08 -28.85
CA PHE A 637 14.68 11.44 -29.09
C PHE A 637 14.75 10.04 -28.49
N ARG A 638 14.25 9.86 -27.26
CA ARG A 638 14.30 8.57 -26.58
C ARG A 638 13.31 7.54 -27.14
N GLN A 639 12.21 7.98 -27.74
CA GLN A 639 11.22 7.09 -28.38
C GLN A 639 11.64 6.60 -29.77
N GLN A 640 12.63 7.23 -30.42
CA GLN A 640 13.06 6.91 -31.78
C GLN A 640 14.52 6.42 -31.78
N ALA A 641 14.77 5.15 -32.13
CA ALA A 641 16.12 4.57 -32.25
C ALA A 641 16.99 5.31 -33.29
N PRO A 642 18.33 5.23 -33.17
CA PRO A 642 19.18 6.41 -33.11
C PRO A 642 19.02 7.29 -34.36
N LEU A 643 18.28 8.37 -34.22
CA LEU A 643 18.35 9.47 -35.18
C LEU A 643 19.71 10.13 -35.02
N ASN A 644 20.38 10.42 -36.14
CA ASN A 644 21.47 11.39 -36.12
C ASN A 644 20.83 12.74 -35.82
N GLY A 645 21.01 13.23 -34.58
CA GLY A 645 20.32 14.41 -34.04
C GLY A 645 20.49 15.70 -34.85
N TRP A 646 21.36 15.69 -35.88
CA TRP A 646 21.58 16.79 -36.79
C TRP A 646 21.02 16.60 -38.21
N THR A 647 20.88 15.37 -38.73
CA THR A 647 20.48 15.12 -40.13
C THR A 647 19.01 14.77 -40.31
N ASP A 648 18.36 14.21 -39.29
CA ASP A 648 17.03 13.61 -39.46
C ASP A 648 15.87 14.55 -39.08
N PHE A 649 16.17 15.80 -38.73
CA PHE A 649 15.18 16.83 -38.44
C PHE A 649 15.46 18.11 -39.25
N THR A 650 14.54 18.48 -40.13
CA THR A 650 14.28 19.88 -40.51
C THR A 650 12.75 20.05 -40.58
N PRO A 651 12.19 21.19 -40.12
CA PRO A 651 12.83 22.50 -39.98
C PRO A 651 13.14 22.86 -38.51
N PHE A 652 14.38 23.29 -38.28
CA PHE A 652 15.02 23.72 -37.02
C PHE A 652 14.37 24.93 -36.30
N THR A 653 13.20 25.39 -36.76
CA THR A 653 12.55 26.65 -36.37
C THR A 653 11.19 26.51 -35.70
N GLN A 654 10.57 25.32 -35.69
CA GLN A 654 9.17 25.20 -35.25
C GLN A 654 8.98 24.89 -33.75
N SER A 655 9.93 24.28 -33.04
CA SER A 655 9.70 23.83 -31.65
C SER A 655 10.19 24.80 -30.56
N ALA A 656 11.39 25.37 -30.68
CA ALA A 656 11.99 26.24 -29.67
C ALA A 656 12.01 27.74 -30.03
N GLY A 657 11.66 28.09 -31.28
CA GLY A 657 11.78 29.43 -31.83
C GLY A 657 13.24 29.82 -32.13
N THR A 658 13.51 31.13 -32.16
CA THR A 658 14.85 31.68 -32.41
C THR A 658 15.65 31.81 -31.11
N ILE A 659 16.96 31.56 -31.17
CA ILE A 659 17.93 31.82 -30.09
C ILE A 659 17.92 33.29 -29.67
N MET A 660 17.52 34.21 -30.56
CA MET A 660 17.33 35.63 -30.26
C MET A 660 16.27 35.88 -29.19
N ASN A 661 15.38 34.91 -28.91
CA ASN A 661 14.35 34.99 -27.88
C ASN A 661 14.41 33.74 -26.96
N CYS A 662 15.61 33.27 -26.64
CA CYS A 662 15.80 32.06 -25.82
C CYS A 662 15.43 32.25 -24.34
N GLY A 663 15.25 33.48 -23.88
CA GLY A 663 14.92 33.82 -22.50
C GLY A 663 16.13 34.10 -21.61
N ILE A 664 17.37 34.00 -22.11
CA ILE A 664 18.59 34.35 -21.37
C ILE A 664 19.17 35.62 -21.97
N GLN A 665 19.14 36.72 -21.22
CA GLN A 665 19.38 38.07 -21.74
C GLN A 665 20.75 38.20 -22.42
N GLN A 666 21.79 37.62 -21.84
CA GLN A 666 23.18 37.70 -22.33
C GLN A 666 23.33 36.99 -23.69
N ILE A 667 22.62 35.89 -23.89
CA ILE A 667 22.58 35.17 -25.17
C ILE A 667 21.76 35.97 -26.17
N GLU A 668 20.61 36.51 -25.77
CA GLU A 668 19.77 37.34 -26.65
C GLU A 668 20.49 38.60 -27.12
N ASP A 669 21.23 39.27 -26.23
CA ASP A 669 22.01 40.48 -26.55
C ASP A 669 23.11 40.18 -27.57
N LEU A 670 23.84 39.07 -27.37
CA LEU A 670 24.83 38.61 -28.33
C LEU A 670 24.18 38.26 -29.68
N ALA A 671 23.10 37.47 -29.66
CA ALA A 671 22.37 37.02 -30.84
C ALA A 671 21.75 38.18 -31.64
N LYS A 672 21.36 39.26 -30.96
CA LYS A 672 20.80 40.49 -31.56
C LYS A 672 21.86 41.53 -31.92
N SER A 673 23.12 41.31 -31.57
CA SER A 673 24.18 42.28 -31.82
C SER A 673 24.40 42.49 -33.32
N THR A 674 24.54 43.76 -33.72
CA THR A 674 24.73 44.12 -35.13
C THR A 674 26.01 43.52 -35.69
N ASP A 675 27.05 43.40 -34.86
CA ASP A 675 28.32 42.80 -35.23
C ASP A 675 28.16 41.31 -35.53
N LEU A 676 27.50 40.54 -34.66
CA LEU A 676 27.28 39.11 -34.89
C LEU A 676 26.39 38.86 -36.11
N LEU A 677 25.31 39.64 -36.27
CA LEU A 677 24.42 39.50 -37.42
C LEU A 677 25.16 39.82 -38.73
N SER A 678 26.03 40.85 -38.74
CA SER A 678 26.85 41.19 -39.89
C SER A 678 27.85 40.08 -40.22
N MET A 679 28.52 39.53 -39.20
CA MET A 679 29.41 38.38 -39.33
C MET A 679 28.68 37.15 -39.86
N ALA A 680 27.48 36.87 -39.34
CA ALA A 680 26.68 35.72 -39.74
C ALA A 680 26.18 35.83 -41.20
N ILE A 681 25.85 37.03 -41.66
CA ILE A 681 25.51 37.29 -43.08
C ILE A 681 26.71 37.01 -43.99
N VAL A 682 27.91 37.46 -43.60
CA VAL A 682 29.16 37.20 -44.36
C VAL A 682 29.52 35.72 -44.35
N ALA A 683 29.37 35.05 -43.19
CA ALA A 683 29.59 33.62 -43.04
C ALA A 683 28.60 32.80 -43.88
N ASP A 684 27.32 33.19 -43.95
CA ASP A 684 26.32 32.53 -44.81
C ASP A 684 26.67 32.67 -46.29
N VAL A 685 27.17 33.82 -46.75
CA VAL A 685 27.68 33.98 -48.13
C VAL A 685 28.86 33.04 -48.40
N THR A 686 29.74 32.87 -47.42
CA THR A 686 30.93 32.01 -47.55
C THR A 686 30.57 30.53 -47.53
N LEU A 687 29.69 30.10 -46.62
CA LEU A 687 29.16 28.74 -46.52
C LEU A 687 28.37 28.34 -47.77
N ARG A 688 27.59 29.26 -48.35
CA ARG A 688 26.90 29.06 -49.63
C ARG A 688 27.82 28.66 -50.77
N ASN A 689 29.05 29.17 -50.77
CA ASN A 689 30.03 28.91 -51.82
C ASN A 689 30.85 27.64 -51.55
N ALA A 690 30.99 27.24 -50.28
CA ALA A 690 31.81 26.10 -49.86
C ALA A 690 31.05 24.76 -49.90
N ASP A 691 29.75 24.75 -49.61
CA ASP A 691 28.92 23.53 -49.64
C ASP A 691 27.53 23.80 -50.24
N PRO A 692 27.32 23.44 -51.52
CA PRO A 692 26.05 23.62 -52.21
C PRO A 692 24.88 22.82 -51.61
N THR A 693 25.14 21.78 -50.81
CA THR A 693 24.09 20.91 -50.25
C THR A 693 23.32 21.58 -49.11
N LEU A 694 23.93 22.53 -48.40
CA LEU A 694 23.25 23.38 -47.40
C LEU A 694 22.17 24.27 -48.02
N ASN A 695 22.28 24.63 -49.30
CA ASN A 695 21.28 25.43 -50.01
C ASN A 695 20.00 24.64 -50.33
N SER A 696 20.09 23.31 -50.49
CA SER A 696 18.91 22.47 -50.72
C SER A 696 18.23 22.05 -49.41
N GLN A 697 18.96 22.03 -48.30
CA GLN A 697 18.44 21.61 -46.99
C GLN A 697 17.83 22.75 -46.16
N PHE A 698 18.34 23.98 -46.26
CA PHE A 698 17.94 25.08 -45.36
C PHE A 698 17.63 26.38 -46.11
N LYS A 699 16.58 27.09 -45.67
CA LYS A 699 16.25 28.43 -46.16
C LYS A 699 17.20 29.48 -45.59
N PRO A 700 17.38 30.65 -46.25
CA PRO A 700 18.29 31.69 -45.77
C PRO A 700 18.11 32.11 -44.30
N PRO A 701 16.87 32.30 -43.77
CA PRO A 701 16.69 32.62 -42.35
C PRO A 701 17.11 31.49 -41.40
N GLU A 702 17.00 30.24 -41.82
CA GLU A 702 17.35 29.06 -41.02
C GLU A 702 18.87 28.90 -40.94
N ARG A 703 19.59 29.17 -42.04
CA ARG A 703 21.06 29.17 -42.06
C ARG A 703 21.64 30.29 -41.22
N LEU A 704 21.07 31.48 -41.30
CA LEU A 704 21.48 32.60 -40.46
C LEU A 704 21.30 32.29 -38.97
N GLU A 705 20.14 31.74 -38.61
CA GLU A 705 19.86 31.28 -37.24
C GLU A 705 20.86 30.20 -36.78
N LEU A 706 21.23 29.24 -37.63
CA LEU A 706 22.22 28.21 -37.31
C LEU A 706 23.60 28.80 -37.02
N ILE A 707 24.06 29.75 -37.85
CA ILE A 707 25.34 30.44 -37.64
C ILE A 707 25.33 31.21 -36.32
N VAL A 708 24.24 31.95 -36.04
CA VAL A 708 24.08 32.69 -34.78
C VAL A 708 24.11 31.73 -33.58
N ARG A 709 23.42 30.60 -33.64
CA ARG A 709 23.45 29.57 -32.58
C ARG A 709 24.87 29.03 -32.36
N SER A 710 25.58 28.69 -33.42
CA SER A 710 26.96 28.16 -33.33
C SER A 710 27.90 29.16 -32.69
N THR A 711 27.84 30.44 -33.08
CA THR A 711 28.67 31.47 -32.46
C THR A 711 28.26 31.75 -31.01
N CYS A 712 26.97 31.72 -30.69
CA CYS A 712 26.49 31.83 -29.30
C CYS A 712 26.99 30.66 -28.43
N ARG A 713 27.06 29.43 -28.98
CA ARG A 713 27.65 28.27 -28.29
C ARG A 713 29.14 28.46 -28.04
N GLU A 714 29.91 28.85 -29.05
CA GLU A 714 31.36 29.09 -28.91
C GLU A 714 31.69 30.15 -27.85
N MET A 715 30.84 31.17 -27.74
CA MET A 715 31.02 32.25 -26.77
C MET A 715 30.36 31.98 -25.41
N PHE A 716 29.60 30.88 -25.25
CA PHE A 716 28.71 30.65 -24.11
C PHE A 716 29.43 30.74 -22.76
N ALA A 717 30.51 29.98 -22.58
CA ALA A 717 31.27 29.99 -21.33
C ALA A 717 31.79 31.40 -20.96
N THR A 718 32.17 32.20 -21.97
CA THR A 718 32.69 33.56 -21.75
C THR A 718 31.57 34.52 -21.33
N ILE A 719 30.42 34.46 -21.99
CA ILE A 719 29.29 35.38 -21.70
C ILE A 719 28.56 35.02 -20.40
N MET A 720 28.58 33.75 -19.99
CA MET A 720 27.86 33.28 -18.80
C MET A 720 28.69 33.34 -17.51
N GLU A 721 30.02 33.46 -17.57
CA GLU A 721 30.87 33.51 -16.37
C GLU A 721 30.53 34.67 -15.41
N PRO A 722 30.24 35.90 -15.87
CA PRO A 722 29.81 36.98 -14.98
C PRO A 722 28.49 36.67 -14.27
N GLU A 723 27.52 36.08 -14.97
CA GLU A 723 26.22 35.73 -14.40
C GLU A 723 26.32 34.53 -13.44
N ARG A 724 27.18 33.56 -13.75
CA ARG A 724 27.48 32.44 -12.86
C ARG A 724 27.96 32.94 -11.50
N ILE A 725 28.88 33.91 -11.49
CA ILE A 725 29.39 34.53 -10.26
C ILE A 725 28.29 35.30 -9.55
N LYS A 726 27.54 36.14 -10.28
CA LYS A 726 26.46 36.98 -9.74
C LYS A 726 25.34 36.18 -9.08
N HIS A 727 24.97 35.03 -9.63
CA HIS A 727 23.90 34.17 -9.14
C HIS A 727 24.40 33.00 -8.28
N ASN A 728 25.70 32.96 -7.95
CA ASN A 728 26.35 31.90 -7.16
C ASN A 728 26.09 30.48 -7.72
N LEU A 729 26.12 30.35 -9.04
CA LEU A 729 25.90 29.08 -9.72
C LEU A 729 27.21 28.27 -9.80
N SER A 730 27.10 26.94 -9.72
CA SER A 730 28.25 26.06 -9.94
C SER A 730 28.65 26.06 -11.42
N ARG A 731 29.90 25.70 -11.73
CA ARG A 731 30.34 25.52 -13.12
C ARG A 731 29.53 24.43 -13.83
N GLN A 732 29.20 23.35 -13.11
CA GLN A 732 28.39 22.25 -13.63
C GLN A 732 27.02 22.72 -14.12
N VAL A 733 26.35 23.65 -13.41
CA VAL A 733 25.05 24.19 -13.84
C VAL A 733 25.16 24.92 -15.19
N ILE A 734 26.24 25.66 -15.41
CA ILE A 734 26.49 26.37 -16.68
C ILE A 734 26.79 25.38 -17.80
N GLU A 735 27.64 24.38 -17.54
CA GLU A 735 27.98 23.33 -18.52
C GLU A 735 26.75 22.49 -18.91
N ASP A 736 25.91 22.12 -17.94
CA ASP A 736 24.68 21.38 -18.17
C ASP A 736 23.68 22.22 -18.96
N LEU A 737 23.57 23.52 -18.65
CA LEU A 737 22.72 24.46 -19.38
C LEU A 737 23.20 24.63 -20.83
N GLU A 738 24.52 24.80 -21.07
CA GLU A 738 25.09 24.88 -22.41
C GLU A 738 24.70 23.64 -23.23
N LYS A 739 24.91 22.47 -22.64
CA LYS A 739 24.60 21.19 -23.27
C LYS A 739 23.12 21.11 -23.63
N VAL A 740 22.22 21.36 -22.68
CA VAL A 740 20.77 21.33 -22.93
C VAL A 740 20.38 22.35 -24.00
N LEU A 741 20.91 23.57 -23.96
CA LEU A 741 20.57 24.59 -24.95
C LEU A 741 21.08 24.22 -26.34
N PHE A 742 22.35 23.85 -26.53
CA PHE A 742 22.93 23.74 -27.86
C PHE A 742 23.05 22.31 -28.41
N THR A 743 22.78 21.28 -27.61
CA THR A 743 22.65 19.92 -28.13
C THR A 743 21.19 19.51 -28.29
N LEU A 744 20.27 20.09 -27.51
CA LEU A 744 18.87 19.66 -27.46
C LEU A 744 17.86 20.74 -27.92
N VAL A 745 17.84 21.93 -27.32
CA VAL A 745 16.76 22.92 -27.55
C VAL A 745 16.99 23.77 -28.81
N TYR A 746 18.21 24.30 -28.95
CA TYR A 746 18.73 25.15 -30.01
C TYR A 746 19.93 24.46 -30.67
N SER A 747 19.72 23.22 -31.13
CA SER A 747 20.80 22.36 -31.60
C SER A 747 21.70 23.00 -32.66
N THR A 748 23.01 22.89 -32.45
CA THR A 748 24.06 23.28 -33.40
C THR A 748 24.73 22.03 -34.00
N PRO A 749 25.38 22.13 -35.17
CA PRO A 749 26.29 21.08 -35.65
C PRO A 749 27.34 20.73 -34.58
N PRO A 750 27.81 19.46 -34.51
CA PRO A 750 28.76 19.01 -33.51
C PRO A 750 30.09 19.77 -33.52
#